data_AF-A0A482ZZD7-F1
#
_entry.id   AF-A0A482ZZD7-F1
#
_cell.length_a   1.000
_cell.length_b   1.000
_cell.length_c   1.000
_cell.angle_alpha   90.00
_cell.angle_beta   90.00
_cell.angle_gamma   90.00
#
_symmetry.space_group_name_H-M   'P 1'
#
loop_
_entity.id
_entity.type
_entity.pdbx_description
1 polymer ?
#
loop_
_entity_poly.entity_id
_entity_poly.type
_entity_poly.pdbx_seq_one_letter_code
_entity_poly.pdbx_strand_id
1 'polypeptide(L)'
;MNHILINATHSEEIRVAIVQNKKLTSLNIETSLNQKNKGNIYKGKISRVEQSLEAAFVDYGKERQGFLPFKEVTEILRENAQASGEKLTISDVLKEGQEIIVQVEKEERGNKGAALSTYVNLAGAYMILTPNNSKSNGISRQITSTDRQALKEIISKIVMPENSGLIIRTAGSGKALEELQWEVDYLSDLWSSINVAAENRSAPFLIYQESDIVIRTLRDYLREDTDSVIIDDLATFKNAKEFVSFVLPHYLDRVKQFDVSEHSLFNHMSIEAQVKSIFNREVSLHTGATIVFDPTEALTAIDINSARATKGSDIEETAYNTNLEAAKEIAAQLQLRDIGGLVVIDFIDMTSEEHRKSIEKAMEKATSSDRARIQIGTISRFGLLEMSRQRLMSSVTESVERTCPACDGRGTVPTIPNLALNILRQLEDGCNASKQTQRLTIQSSVDVITYLLNEKRDDIGRLENKHEVKITLLPNPYMQFPNFNINKQTGTKNSHHKSYQGISKPQHNLAENGLENNTEIAAINTSHPATRKPDQKQSKSSPSFWGGIKSALGLGEKEDQPNKKQANKNKNRNKNKNQNRNRSRNRSQNNQGNQGNQNNKAQNKQRQKPKQNSQDRSKSQNNTQQNKPQEQPKNAPPQPQAQSKEKPQSKAKSTERKVSKPKTEKKPNTQSGNTTKPETKPENGNKSE
;
A
#
# COMPACT_ATOMS: atom_id res chain seq x y z
N MET A 1 17.53 18.65 -1.10
CA MET A 1 16.44 19.25 -0.31
C MET A 1 15.32 18.25 -0.18
N ASN A 2 14.78 18.10 1.02
CA ASN A 2 13.78 17.12 1.40
C ASN A 2 12.55 17.87 1.94
N HIS A 3 11.40 17.71 1.30
CA HIS A 3 10.18 18.43 1.65
C HIS A 3 9.04 17.46 1.95
N ILE A 4 8.23 17.78 2.96
CA ILE A 4 6.89 17.22 3.15
C ILE A 4 5.91 18.24 2.57
N LEU A 5 5.11 17.81 1.59
CA LEU A 5 4.12 18.64 0.92
C LEU A 5 2.72 18.11 1.24
N ILE A 6 1.85 18.99 1.74
CA ILE A 6 0.50 18.66 2.18
C ILE A 6 -0.46 19.49 1.35
N ASN A 7 -1.28 18.80 0.57
CA ASN A 7 -2.34 19.37 -0.25
C ASN A 7 -3.70 18.96 0.33
N ALA A 8 -4.34 19.91 1.01
CA ALA A 8 -5.60 19.78 1.74
C ALA A 8 -6.61 20.88 1.36
N THR A 9 -6.39 21.57 0.23
CA THR A 9 -7.32 22.57 -0.35
C THR A 9 -8.74 22.02 -0.60
N HIS A 10 -8.89 20.70 -0.75
CA HIS A 10 -10.19 20.02 -0.89
C HIS A 10 -10.44 19.11 0.31
N SER A 11 -11.65 19.16 0.88
CA SER A 11 -12.10 18.33 2.02
C SER A 11 -12.26 16.85 1.68
N GLU A 12 -12.46 16.56 0.39
CA GLU A 12 -12.77 15.27 -0.18
C GLU A 12 -11.54 14.35 -0.27
N GLU A 13 -10.35 14.94 -0.41
CA GLU A 13 -9.07 14.25 -0.60
C GLU A 13 -7.91 15.07 0.02
N ILE A 14 -7.25 14.50 1.04
CA ILE A 14 -6.00 15.05 1.57
C ILE A 14 -4.83 14.23 1.01
N ARG A 15 -3.94 14.91 0.27
CA ARG A 15 -2.77 14.30 -0.38
C ARG A 15 -1.49 14.75 0.31
N VAL A 16 -0.69 13.79 0.78
CA VAL A 16 0.59 14.05 1.47
C VAL A 16 1.75 13.38 0.74
N ALA A 17 2.66 14.20 0.21
CA ALA A 17 3.78 13.79 -0.60
C ALA A 17 5.12 14.08 0.11
N ILE A 18 6.01 13.09 0.12
CA ILE A 18 7.41 13.27 0.56
C ILE A 18 8.28 13.36 -0.69
N VAL A 19 9.06 14.42 -0.79
CA VAL A 19 9.82 14.78 -2.00
C VAL A 19 11.29 14.95 -1.65
N GLN A 20 12.16 14.21 -2.32
CA GLN A 20 13.61 14.30 -2.15
C GLN A 20 14.27 14.71 -3.48
N ASN A 21 14.92 15.86 -3.49
CA ASN A 21 15.59 16.43 -4.67
C ASN A 21 14.69 16.48 -5.93
N LYS A 22 13.42 16.89 -5.74
CA LYS A 22 12.32 16.90 -6.74
C LYS A 22 11.81 15.54 -7.22
N LYS A 23 12.35 14.39 -6.79
CA LYS A 23 11.69 13.09 -6.99
C LYS A 23 10.73 12.80 -5.83
N LEU A 24 9.53 12.33 -6.14
CA LEU A 24 8.54 11.81 -5.19
C LEU A 24 9.04 10.48 -4.61
N THR A 25 9.08 10.34 -3.28
CA THR A 25 9.58 9.14 -2.58
C THR A 25 8.54 8.47 -1.68
N SER A 26 7.47 9.17 -1.31
CA SER A 26 6.29 8.60 -0.67
C SER A 26 5.07 9.42 -1.07
N LEU A 27 3.94 8.76 -1.30
CA LEU A 27 2.63 9.39 -1.45
C LEU A 27 1.65 8.68 -0.54
N ASN A 28 1.01 9.44 0.35
CA ASN A 28 -0.14 8.99 1.12
C ASN A 28 -1.35 9.81 0.67
N ILE A 29 -2.51 9.16 0.56
CA ILE A 29 -3.79 9.81 0.30
C ILE A 29 -4.80 9.29 1.32
N GLU A 30 -5.69 10.16 1.78
CA GLU A 30 -6.85 9.85 2.61
C GLU A 30 -8.06 10.62 2.04
N THR A 31 -9.19 9.95 1.88
CA THR A 31 -10.42 10.53 1.33
C THR A 31 -11.54 10.48 2.37
N SER A 32 -12.56 11.34 2.26
CA SER A 32 -13.66 11.36 3.24
C SER A 32 -14.37 10.00 3.37
N LEU A 33 -14.41 9.23 2.28
CA LEU A 33 -15.06 7.92 2.19
C LEU A 33 -14.18 6.75 2.65
N ASN A 34 -12.87 6.95 2.78
CA ASN A 34 -11.90 5.90 3.10
C ASN A 34 -10.86 6.40 4.13
N GLN A 35 -11.38 6.80 5.30
CA GLN A 35 -10.58 7.15 6.46
C GLN A 35 -9.89 5.91 7.04
N LYS A 36 -8.60 6.02 7.35
CA LYS A 36 -7.73 4.90 7.72
C LYS A 36 -7.89 4.51 9.17
N ASN A 37 -8.89 3.65 9.40
CA ASN A 37 -9.27 3.04 10.68
C ASN A 37 -8.15 2.29 11.41
N LYS A 38 -7.01 2.01 10.77
CA LYS A 38 -5.85 1.39 11.42
C LYS A 38 -5.35 2.24 12.60
N GLY A 39 -5.26 1.62 13.77
CA GLY A 39 -4.85 2.27 15.03
C GLY A 39 -6.02 2.77 15.87
N ASN A 40 -7.24 2.91 15.32
CA ASN A 40 -8.43 3.26 16.08
C ASN A 40 -8.71 2.20 17.16
N ILE A 41 -9.23 2.67 18.30
CA ILE A 41 -9.54 1.86 19.47
C ILE A 41 -11.05 1.92 19.73
N TYR A 42 -11.69 0.74 19.80
CA TYR A 42 -13.12 0.58 19.96
C TYR A 42 -13.42 -0.19 21.26
N LYS A 43 -14.58 0.08 21.86
CA LYS A 43 -15.21 -0.90 22.75
C LYS A 43 -16.03 -1.82 21.86
N GLY A 44 -15.61 -3.08 21.76
CA GLY A 44 -16.29 -4.12 20.99
C GLY A 44 -16.99 -5.14 21.89
N LYS A 45 -17.82 -5.98 21.29
CA LYS A 45 -18.57 -7.06 21.94
C LYS A 45 -18.30 -8.37 21.22
N ILE A 46 -17.92 -9.42 21.94
CA ILE A 46 -17.71 -10.76 21.35
C ILE A 46 -19.03 -11.24 20.74
N SER A 47 -19.05 -11.43 19.41
CA SER A 47 -20.21 -11.96 18.69
C SER A 47 -20.27 -13.49 18.75
N ARG A 48 -19.12 -14.16 18.64
CA ARG A 48 -18.94 -15.61 18.76
C ARG A 48 -17.49 -15.99 19.02
N VAL A 49 -17.25 -17.20 19.55
CA VAL A 49 -15.90 -17.74 19.78
C VAL A 49 -15.68 -19.02 18.98
N GLU A 50 -14.65 -19.03 18.13
CA GLU A 50 -14.34 -20.09 17.16
C GLU A 50 -13.08 -20.85 17.56
N GLN A 51 -13.25 -21.88 18.40
CA GLN A 51 -12.16 -22.69 18.92
C GLN A 51 -11.33 -23.37 17.82
N SER A 52 -11.94 -23.74 16.69
CA SER A 52 -11.23 -24.33 15.53
C SER A 52 -10.29 -23.36 14.79
N LEU A 53 -10.44 -22.05 15.02
CA LEU A 53 -9.58 -21.01 14.46
C LEU A 53 -8.62 -20.41 15.51
N GLU A 54 -8.71 -20.85 16.77
CA GLU A 54 -8.15 -20.16 17.94
C GLU A 54 -8.47 -18.65 17.89
N ALA A 55 -9.72 -18.26 17.60
CA ALA A 55 -10.10 -16.87 17.38
C ALA A 55 -11.53 -16.54 17.84
N ALA A 56 -11.78 -15.27 18.14
CA ALA A 56 -13.11 -14.73 18.42
C ALA A 56 -13.48 -13.69 17.36
N PHE A 57 -14.78 -13.59 17.06
CA PHE A 57 -15.33 -12.54 16.22
C PHE A 57 -15.94 -11.46 17.10
N VAL A 58 -15.65 -10.20 16.78
CA VAL A 58 -16.00 -9.03 17.60
C VAL A 58 -16.85 -8.07 16.77
N ASP A 59 -18.03 -7.72 17.27
CA ASP A 59 -18.78 -6.56 16.81
C ASP A 59 -18.15 -5.31 17.42
N TYR A 60 -17.73 -4.39 16.57
CA TYR A 60 -17.11 -3.12 16.96
C TYR A 60 -17.78 -1.91 16.28
N GLY A 61 -19.00 -2.10 15.75
CA GLY A 61 -19.81 -1.04 15.14
C GLY A 61 -19.69 -0.91 13.62
N LYS A 62 -18.81 -1.69 12.97
CA LYS A 62 -18.71 -1.78 11.50
C LYS A 62 -19.65 -2.86 10.94
N GLU A 63 -19.94 -2.79 9.64
CA GLU A 63 -20.76 -3.78 8.91
C GLU A 63 -20.27 -5.22 9.03
N ARG A 64 -18.98 -5.41 9.32
CA ARG A 64 -18.30 -6.71 9.39
C ARG A 64 -17.67 -6.89 10.76
N GLN A 65 -17.78 -8.11 11.28
CA GLN A 65 -17.14 -8.50 12.53
C GLN A 65 -15.62 -8.54 12.36
N GLY A 66 -14.90 -7.92 13.30
CA GLY A 66 -13.45 -8.00 13.37
C GLY A 66 -12.98 -9.36 13.90
N PHE A 67 -11.79 -9.76 13.50
CA PHE A 67 -11.17 -11.04 13.84
C PHE A 67 -10.09 -10.85 14.91
N LEU A 68 -10.32 -11.38 16.11
CA LEU A 68 -9.40 -11.35 17.25
C LEU A 68 -8.81 -12.76 17.48
N PRO A 69 -7.58 -13.05 17.00
CA PRO A 69 -6.94 -14.34 17.26
C PRO A 69 -6.43 -14.42 18.71
N PHE A 70 -6.42 -15.63 19.28
CA PHE A 70 -6.07 -15.90 20.68
C PHE A 70 -4.71 -15.35 21.10
N LYS A 71 -3.75 -15.28 20.17
CA LYS A 71 -2.40 -14.73 20.38
C LYS A 71 -2.42 -13.23 20.70
N GLU A 72 -3.43 -12.51 20.23
CA GLU A 72 -3.63 -11.06 20.39
C GLU A 72 -4.57 -10.70 21.57
N VAL A 73 -4.94 -11.70 22.39
CA VAL A 73 -5.61 -11.52 23.69
C VAL A 73 -4.57 -11.19 24.77
N THR A 74 -4.83 -10.21 25.64
CA THR A 74 -3.87 -9.80 26.70
C THR A 74 -3.65 -10.90 27.73
N GLU A 75 -2.47 -10.91 28.33
CA GLU A 75 -2.12 -11.88 29.38
C GLU A 75 -2.98 -11.68 30.64
N ILE A 76 -3.34 -10.44 30.97
CA ILE A 76 -4.28 -10.12 32.06
C ILE A 76 -5.64 -10.82 31.86
N LEU A 77 -6.17 -10.88 30.63
CA LEU A 77 -7.41 -11.62 30.35
C LEU A 77 -7.21 -13.14 30.45
N ARG A 78 -6.05 -13.66 30.04
CA ARG A 78 -5.70 -15.09 30.13
C ARG A 78 -5.50 -15.56 31.57
N GLU A 79 -4.87 -14.75 32.41
CA GLU A 79 -4.53 -15.09 33.81
C GLU A 79 -5.78 -15.11 34.72
N ASN A 80 -6.80 -14.32 34.38
CA ASN A 80 -8.10 -14.35 35.04
C ASN A 80 -8.99 -15.54 34.63
N ALA A 81 -8.55 -16.39 33.69
CA ALA A 81 -9.32 -17.52 33.17
C ALA A 81 -8.84 -18.86 33.74
N GLN A 82 -9.78 -19.77 33.98
CA GLN A 82 -9.49 -21.15 34.40
C GLN A 82 -9.47 -22.06 33.18
N ALA A 83 -8.38 -22.79 32.96
CA ALA A 83 -8.25 -23.71 31.84
C ALA A 83 -9.09 -24.98 32.05
N SER A 84 -9.95 -25.32 31.09
CA SER A 84 -10.76 -26.55 31.11
C SER A 84 -9.97 -27.83 30.75
N GLY A 85 -8.65 -27.74 30.53
CA GLY A 85 -7.78 -28.85 30.14
C GLY A 85 -6.29 -28.50 30.20
N GLU A 86 -5.42 -29.32 29.59
CA GLU A 86 -3.94 -29.16 29.65
C GLU A 86 -3.41 -27.82 29.15
N LYS A 87 -4.18 -27.10 28.32
CA LYS A 87 -3.82 -25.80 27.75
C LYS A 87 -5.02 -24.88 27.79
N LEU A 88 -4.78 -23.63 28.17
CA LEU A 88 -5.77 -22.57 28.11
C LEU A 88 -6.22 -22.33 26.66
N THR A 89 -7.52 -22.38 26.41
CA THR A 89 -8.14 -22.17 25.10
C THR A 89 -8.77 -20.78 25.00
N ILE A 90 -9.17 -20.35 23.80
CA ILE A 90 -9.87 -19.06 23.66
C ILE A 90 -11.27 -19.09 24.27
N SER A 91 -11.94 -20.25 24.27
CA SER A 91 -13.25 -20.44 24.91
C SER A 91 -13.20 -20.45 26.45
N ASP A 92 -12.04 -20.70 27.06
CA ASP A 92 -11.85 -20.49 28.50
C ASP A 92 -11.77 -18.98 28.86
N VAL A 93 -11.20 -18.18 27.96
CA VAL A 93 -10.81 -16.77 28.21
C VAL A 93 -11.87 -15.76 27.76
N LEU A 94 -12.54 -16.01 26.63
CA LEU A 94 -13.53 -15.10 26.05
C LEU A 94 -14.90 -15.77 25.96
N LYS A 95 -15.95 -15.02 26.25
CA LYS A 95 -17.34 -15.48 26.23
C LYS A 95 -18.19 -14.63 25.29
N GLU A 96 -19.20 -15.23 24.67
CA GLU A 96 -20.13 -14.51 23.80
C GLU A 96 -20.89 -13.42 24.58
N GLY A 97 -21.04 -12.25 23.96
CA GLY A 97 -21.63 -11.08 24.59
C GLY A 97 -20.71 -10.28 25.52
N GLN A 98 -19.49 -10.73 25.80
CA GLN A 98 -18.50 -10.01 26.61
C GLN A 98 -18.04 -8.72 25.90
N GLU A 99 -18.00 -7.60 26.64
CA GLU A 99 -17.41 -6.35 26.14
C GLU A 99 -15.88 -6.32 26.35
N ILE A 100 -15.12 -5.86 25.37
CA ILE A 100 -13.65 -5.73 25.42
C ILE A 100 -13.17 -4.48 24.67
N ILE A 101 -12.02 -3.93 25.08
CA ILE A 101 -11.30 -2.90 24.32
C ILE A 101 -10.47 -3.58 23.23
N VAL A 102 -10.58 -3.12 21.99
CA VAL A 102 -9.86 -3.65 20.81
C VAL A 102 -9.27 -2.52 19.97
N GLN A 103 -8.05 -2.70 19.48
CA GLN A 103 -7.41 -1.84 18.50
C GLN A 103 -7.37 -2.52 17.12
N VAL A 104 -7.61 -1.74 16.06
CA VAL A 104 -7.47 -2.21 14.66
C VAL A 104 -6.00 -2.30 14.28
N GLU A 105 -5.45 -3.51 14.24
CA GLU A 105 -4.07 -3.80 13.84
C GLU A 105 -3.92 -3.83 12.31
N LYS A 106 -4.94 -4.35 11.61
CA LYS A 106 -5.04 -4.33 10.14
C LYS A 106 -6.47 -4.00 9.71
N GLU A 107 -6.60 -3.16 8.68
CA GLU A 107 -7.86 -2.77 8.05
C GLU A 107 -8.60 -3.97 7.41
N GLU A 108 -9.88 -3.79 7.15
CA GLU A 108 -10.69 -4.77 6.42
C GLU A 108 -10.16 -4.95 4.99
N ARG A 109 -10.27 -6.16 4.43
CA ARG A 109 -9.79 -6.43 3.06
C ARG A 109 -10.66 -7.42 2.31
N GLY A 110 -11.24 -6.97 1.19
CA GLY A 110 -12.04 -7.80 0.29
C GLY A 110 -13.29 -8.32 0.98
N ASN A 111 -13.26 -9.57 1.45
CA ASN A 111 -14.32 -10.22 2.23
C ASN A 111 -13.90 -10.57 3.68
N LYS A 112 -12.75 -10.07 4.16
CA LYS A 112 -12.26 -10.27 5.53
C LYS A 112 -12.46 -9.00 6.33
N GLY A 113 -13.07 -9.11 7.51
CA GLY A 113 -13.13 -8.02 8.50
C GLY A 113 -11.75 -7.66 9.05
N ALA A 114 -11.67 -6.56 9.80
CA ALA A 114 -10.41 -6.07 10.39
C ALA A 114 -9.70 -7.13 11.27
N ALA A 115 -8.37 -7.11 11.29
CA ALA A 115 -7.61 -7.83 12.31
C ALA A 115 -7.52 -6.97 13.57
N LEU A 116 -8.01 -7.52 14.69
CA LEU A 116 -8.08 -6.85 15.98
C LEU A 116 -7.02 -7.40 16.94
N SER A 117 -6.53 -6.54 17.81
CA SER A 117 -5.74 -6.92 18.99
C SER A 117 -6.30 -6.26 20.24
N THR A 118 -6.20 -6.93 21.38
CA THR A 118 -6.43 -6.31 22.69
C THR A 118 -5.16 -5.67 23.25
N TYR A 119 -3.99 -5.95 22.66
CA TYR A 119 -2.76 -5.21 22.95
C TYR A 119 -2.84 -3.82 22.30
N VAL A 120 -3.08 -2.80 23.12
CA VAL A 120 -3.21 -1.43 22.64
C VAL A 120 -1.83 -0.82 22.47
N ASN A 121 -1.59 -0.19 21.33
CA ASN A 121 -0.32 0.46 20.98
C ASN A 121 -0.59 1.94 20.70
N LEU A 122 -0.11 2.81 21.60
CA LEU A 122 -0.24 4.26 21.49
C LEU A 122 1.06 4.83 20.91
N ALA A 123 1.00 5.41 19.72
CA ALA A 123 2.17 5.82 18.96
C ALA A 123 2.51 7.31 19.17
N GLY A 124 3.62 7.55 19.88
CA GLY A 124 4.27 8.85 20.00
C GLY A 124 5.22 9.15 18.84
N ALA A 125 5.91 10.30 18.90
CA ALA A 125 6.94 10.67 17.95
C ALA A 125 8.26 9.90 18.21
N TYR A 126 8.63 9.69 19.46
CA TYR A 126 9.90 9.06 19.85
C TYR A 126 9.75 7.58 20.23
N MET A 127 8.59 7.17 20.74
CA MET A 127 8.30 5.78 21.12
C MET A 127 6.88 5.31 20.76
N ILE A 128 6.61 4.04 21.01
CA ILE A 128 5.27 3.46 21.07
C ILE A 128 5.10 2.89 22.48
N LEU A 129 4.05 3.29 23.19
CA LEU A 129 3.68 2.72 24.48
C LEU A 129 2.69 1.58 24.27
N THR A 130 2.94 0.43 24.89
CA THR A 130 1.99 -0.70 24.95
C THR A 130 1.56 -0.88 26.41
N PRO A 131 0.57 -0.11 26.91
CA PRO A 131 0.29 0.01 28.34
C PRO A 131 -0.32 -1.25 29.00
N ASN A 132 -0.63 -2.27 28.20
CA ASN A 132 -1.15 -3.56 28.67
C ASN A 132 -0.28 -4.76 28.21
N ASN A 133 1.01 -4.54 27.98
CA ASN A 133 1.98 -5.58 27.66
C ASN A 133 3.41 -5.26 28.15
N SER A 134 3.76 -5.71 29.35
CA SER A 134 5.11 -5.57 29.94
C SER A 134 6.23 -6.29 29.17
N LYS A 135 5.90 -7.20 28.26
CA LYS A 135 6.86 -7.89 27.38
C LYS A 135 7.15 -7.09 26.09
N SER A 136 6.41 -6.02 25.80
CA SER A 136 6.54 -5.17 24.61
C SER A 136 7.69 -4.15 24.71
N ASN A 137 8.89 -4.60 25.07
CA ASN A 137 10.06 -3.74 25.29
C ASN A 137 11.11 -3.85 24.17
N GLY A 138 11.48 -2.73 23.53
CA GLY A 138 12.37 -2.77 22.35
C GLY A 138 12.93 -1.43 21.84
N ILE A 139 13.85 -1.54 20.87
CA ILE A 139 14.50 -0.39 20.20
C ILE A 139 14.50 -0.63 18.68
N SER A 140 13.96 0.31 17.90
CA SER A 140 13.82 0.27 16.43
C SER A 140 15.02 -0.34 15.72
N ARG A 141 14.78 -1.24 14.76
CA ARG A 141 15.83 -1.97 14.01
C ARG A 141 16.75 -1.08 13.17
N GLN A 142 16.34 0.15 12.87
CA GLN A 142 17.12 1.11 12.08
C GLN A 142 18.20 1.87 12.89
N ILE A 143 18.12 1.85 14.23
CA ILE A 143 19.08 2.55 15.10
C ILE A 143 20.43 1.81 15.12
N THR A 144 21.54 2.55 15.18
CA THR A 144 22.91 1.99 15.14
C THR A 144 23.24 1.14 16.38
N SER A 145 24.35 0.42 16.36
CA SER A 145 24.83 -0.36 17.52
C SER A 145 25.29 0.50 18.69
N THR A 146 25.85 1.70 18.43
CA THR A 146 26.31 2.64 19.46
C THR A 146 25.13 3.29 20.17
N ASP A 147 24.16 3.82 19.42
CA ASP A 147 23.08 4.61 20.02
C ASP A 147 22.15 3.71 20.83
N ARG A 148 22.04 2.42 20.48
CA ARG A 148 21.36 1.38 21.28
C ARG A 148 21.94 1.20 22.67
N GLN A 149 23.24 1.41 22.88
CA GLN A 149 23.85 1.28 24.20
C GLN A 149 23.43 2.45 25.09
N ALA A 150 23.61 3.68 24.59
CA ALA A 150 23.14 4.89 25.27
C ALA A 150 21.62 4.86 25.56
N LEU A 151 20.80 4.45 24.59
CA LEU A 151 19.36 4.32 24.79
C LEU A 151 18.98 3.31 25.86
N LYS A 152 19.70 2.18 25.99
CA LYS A 152 19.44 1.21 27.08
C LYS A 152 19.69 1.82 28.46
N GLU A 153 20.73 2.62 28.62
CA GLU A 153 21.06 3.32 29.87
C GLU A 153 20.10 4.48 30.19
N ILE A 154 19.32 4.95 29.22
CA ILE A 154 18.25 5.94 29.40
C ILE A 154 16.93 5.22 29.73
N ILE A 155 16.59 4.17 28.99
CA ILE A 155 15.39 3.34 29.22
C ILE A 155 15.34 2.79 30.65
N SER A 156 16.46 2.36 31.22
CA SER A 156 16.52 1.87 32.60
C SER A 156 16.34 2.95 33.68
N LYS A 157 16.14 4.22 33.29
CA LYS A 157 15.85 5.37 34.17
C LYS A 157 14.46 5.96 33.94
N ILE A 158 13.73 5.49 32.92
CA ILE A 158 12.34 5.91 32.66
C ILE A 158 11.44 5.27 33.71
N VAL A 159 10.59 6.08 34.35
CA VAL A 159 9.51 5.62 35.21
C VAL A 159 8.39 5.12 34.31
N MET A 160 8.15 3.82 34.34
CA MET A 160 7.13 3.15 33.54
C MET A 160 5.88 2.85 34.38
N PRO A 161 4.66 3.00 33.82
CA PRO A 161 3.45 2.52 34.47
C PRO A 161 3.45 0.99 34.61
N GLU A 162 2.63 0.47 35.54
CA GLU A 162 2.47 -0.96 35.72
C GLU A 162 1.99 -1.66 34.44
N ASN A 163 2.41 -2.93 34.26
CA ASN A 163 2.07 -3.78 33.11
C ASN A 163 2.37 -3.21 31.70
N SER A 164 3.13 -2.11 31.61
CA SER A 164 3.42 -1.39 30.38
C SER A 164 4.77 -1.78 29.76
N GLY A 165 4.85 -1.77 28.43
CA GLY A 165 6.09 -1.90 27.66
C GLY A 165 6.29 -0.73 26.69
N LEU A 166 7.53 -0.46 26.29
CA LEU A 166 7.87 0.62 25.36
C LEU A 166 8.77 0.18 24.19
N ILE A 167 8.50 0.72 23.00
CA ILE A 167 9.35 0.53 21.81
C ILE A 167 9.87 1.88 21.31
N ILE A 168 11.16 2.16 21.50
CA ILE A 168 11.79 3.38 20.98
C ILE A 168 11.81 3.36 19.44
N ARG A 169 11.20 4.37 18.80
CA ARG A 169 11.17 4.60 17.35
C ARG A 169 12.49 5.24 16.91
N THR A 170 12.79 5.19 15.61
CA THR A 170 14.04 5.73 15.03
C THR A 170 14.23 7.24 15.30
N ALA A 171 13.15 8.00 15.54
CA ALA A 171 13.22 9.42 15.90
C ALA A 171 13.56 9.70 17.39
N GLY A 172 13.46 8.69 18.27
CA GLY A 172 13.87 8.80 19.67
C GLY A 172 15.37 8.62 19.91
N SER A 173 16.15 8.33 18.88
CA SER A 173 17.62 8.27 18.99
C SER A 173 18.17 9.66 19.35
N GLY A 174 19.09 9.71 20.32
CA GLY A 174 19.72 10.95 20.77
C GLY A 174 18.79 11.93 21.54
N LYS A 175 17.61 11.50 22.01
CA LYS A 175 16.74 12.31 22.88
C LYS A 175 17.08 12.11 24.36
N ALA A 176 16.90 13.17 25.14
CA ALA A 176 17.20 13.20 26.57
C ALA A 176 16.15 12.42 27.39
N LEU A 177 16.49 12.06 28.63
CA LEU A 177 15.61 11.29 29.51
C LEU A 177 14.28 12.02 29.76
N GLU A 178 14.34 13.33 29.95
CA GLU A 178 13.21 14.22 30.20
C GLU A 178 12.27 14.32 28.99
N GLU A 179 12.81 14.22 27.77
CA GLU A 179 12.01 14.23 26.53
C GLU A 179 11.27 12.91 26.31
N LEU A 180 11.86 11.80 26.74
CA LEU A 180 11.26 10.46 26.64
C LEU A 180 10.27 10.22 27.78
N GLN A 181 10.57 10.64 29.01
CA GLN A 181 9.66 10.54 30.14
C GLN A 181 8.36 11.32 29.88
N TRP A 182 8.45 12.57 29.42
CA TRP A 182 7.26 13.37 29.10
C TRP A 182 6.36 12.71 28.04
N GLU A 183 6.92 11.96 27.08
CA GLU A 183 6.11 11.20 26.10
C GLU A 183 5.50 9.93 26.71
N VAL A 184 6.17 9.26 27.67
CA VAL A 184 5.55 8.17 28.47
C VAL A 184 4.39 8.71 29.29
N ASP A 185 4.59 9.82 30.00
CA ASP A 185 3.59 10.44 30.87
C ASP A 185 2.32 10.78 30.06
N TYR A 186 2.48 11.49 28.94
CA TYR A 186 1.37 11.81 28.03
C TYR A 186 0.66 10.57 27.47
N LEU A 187 1.39 9.57 26.99
CA LEU A 187 0.77 8.35 26.45
C LEU A 187 0.06 7.54 27.56
N SER A 188 0.45 7.71 28.82
CA SER A 188 -0.20 7.13 29.99
C SER A 188 -1.49 7.87 30.37
N ASP A 189 -1.49 9.21 30.31
CA ASP A 189 -2.70 10.03 30.47
C ASP A 189 -3.76 9.72 29.39
N LEU A 190 -3.31 9.53 28.14
CA LEU A 190 -4.16 9.09 27.03
C LEU A 190 -4.74 7.70 27.29
N TRP A 191 -3.95 6.75 27.81
CA TRP A 191 -4.44 5.42 28.18
C TRP A 191 -5.45 5.47 29.33
N SER A 192 -5.19 6.26 30.37
CA SER A 192 -6.13 6.51 31.46
C SER A 192 -7.47 7.03 30.93
N SER A 193 -7.42 8.03 30.04
CA SER A 193 -8.59 8.60 29.37
C SER A 193 -9.38 7.54 28.57
N ILE A 194 -8.68 6.66 27.83
CA ILE A 194 -9.28 5.56 27.06
C ILE A 194 -10.05 4.58 27.96
N ASN A 195 -9.51 4.22 29.12
CA ASN A 195 -10.20 3.34 30.06
C ASN A 195 -11.44 4.01 30.65
N VAL A 196 -11.34 5.26 31.11
CA VAL A 196 -12.49 6.03 31.64
C VAL A 196 -13.58 6.17 30.57
N ALA A 197 -13.24 6.44 29.32
CA ALA A 197 -14.21 6.50 28.23
C ALA A 197 -14.84 5.12 27.91
N ALA A 198 -14.09 4.02 28.05
CA ALA A 198 -14.60 2.66 27.87
C ALA A 198 -15.55 2.23 28.99
N GLU A 199 -15.31 2.63 30.25
CA GLU A 199 -16.19 2.32 31.39
C GLU A 199 -17.54 3.04 31.30
N ASN A 200 -17.54 4.32 30.91
CA ASN A 200 -18.72 5.18 30.91
C ASN A 200 -19.77 4.89 29.80
N ARG A 201 -19.52 3.97 28.87
CA ARG A 201 -20.40 3.69 27.73
C ARG A 201 -20.41 2.21 27.35
N SER A 202 -21.57 1.68 26.95
CA SER A 202 -21.75 0.30 26.46
C SER A 202 -21.27 0.13 25.03
N ALA A 203 -20.81 -1.07 24.68
CA ALA A 203 -20.39 -1.44 23.32
C ALA A 203 -21.59 -1.61 22.35
N PRO A 204 -21.38 -1.47 21.02
CA PRO A 204 -20.13 -1.07 20.36
C PRO A 204 -19.99 0.44 20.16
N PHE A 205 -18.77 0.98 20.25
CA PHE A 205 -18.44 2.35 19.81
C PHE A 205 -16.93 2.62 19.66
N LEU A 206 -16.59 3.67 18.92
CA LEU A 206 -15.25 4.23 18.77
C LEU A 206 -14.83 5.03 20.02
N ILE A 207 -13.81 4.54 20.75
CA ILE A 207 -13.26 5.23 21.94
C ILE A 207 -12.29 6.34 21.49
N TYR A 208 -11.30 5.98 20.69
CA TYR A 208 -10.23 6.86 20.22
C TYR A 208 -9.99 6.66 18.72
N GLN A 209 -9.96 7.76 17.98
CA GLN A 209 -9.59 7.80 16.57
C GLN A 209 -8.10 8.11 16.44
N GLU A 210 -7.36 7.30 15.68
CA GLU A 210 -5.95 7.55 15.42
C GLU A 210 -5.76 8.79 14.54
N SER A 211 -4.74 9.60 14.85
CA SER A 211 -4.54 10.93 14.24
C SER A 211 -4.55 10.91 12.71
N ASP A 212 -5.08 11.98 12.11
CA ASP A 212 -5.21 12.15 10.65
C ASP A 212 -3.89 11.99 9.87
N ILE A 213 -3.97 11.79 8.55
CA ILE A 213 -2.82 11.69 7.64
C ILE A 213 -1.75 12.79 7.82
N VAL A 214 -2.11 14.02 8.22
CA VAL A 214 -1.19 15.15 8.39
C VAL A 214 -0.39 14.99 9.68
N ILE A 215 -1.07 14.87 10.82
CA ILE A 215 -0.45 14.66 12.14
C ILE A 215 0.35 13.34 12.16
N ARG A 216 -0.21 12.27 11.58
CA ARG A 216 0.44 10.96 11.38
C ARG A 216 1.71 11.08 10.55
N THR A 217 1.73 11.90 9.49
CA THR A 217 2.95 12.13 8.70
C THR A 217 3.98 12.97 9.47
N LEU A 218 3.55 14.02 10.17
CA LEU A 218 4.46 14.86 10.97
C LEU A 218 5.14 14.03 12.07
N ARG A 219 4.38 13.24 12.83
CA ARG A 219 4.89 12.34 13.86
C ARG A 219 5.92 11.33 13.33
N ASP A 220 5.67 10.77 12.15
CA ASP A 220 6.44 9.63 11.64
C ASP A 220 7.64 10.04 10.75
N TYR A 221 7.54 11.19 10.07
CA TYR A 221 8.48 11.62 9.03
C TYR A 221 9.17 12.98 9.27
N LEU A 222 8.68 13.85 10.17
CA LEU A 222 9.35 15.13 10.43
C LEU A 222 10.65 14.93 11.22
N ARG A 223 11.77 15.07 10.51
CA ARG A 223 13.12 14.68 10.98
C ARG A 223 14.14 15.79 10.72
N GLU A 224 15.33 15.63 11.30
CA GLU A 224 16.43 16.59 11.18
C GLU A 224 16.84 16.84 9.72
N ASP A 225 16.66 15.86 8.83
CA ASP A 225 16.91 15.94 7.39
C ASP A 225 15.75 16.52 6.55
N THR A 226 14.60 16.86 7.16
CA THR A 226 13.46 17.49 6.48
C THR A 226 13.63 19.01 6.45
N ASP A 227 13.90 19.61 5.28
CA ASP A 227 14.15 21.06 5.16
C ASP A 227 12.89 21.92 5.42
N SER A 228 11.72 21.44 5.00
CA SER A 228 10.45 22.14 5.22
C SER A 228 9.23 21.22 5.14
N VAL A 229 8.22 21.54 5.94
CA VAL A 229 6.82 21.13 5.71
C VAL A 229 6.12 22.30 5.02
N ILE A 230 5.44 22.04 3.91
CA ILE A 230 4.68 23.04 3.16
C ILE A 230 3.22 22.60 3.07
N ILE A 231 2.31 23.44 3.55
CA ILE A 231 0.87 23.17 3.69
C ILE A 231 0.09 24.27 2.99
N ASP A 232 -0.88 23.93 2.16
CA ASP A 232 -1.68 24.87 1.37
C ASP A 232 -2.90 25.43 2.12
N ASP A 233 -3.66 24.58 2.82
CA ASP A 233 -4.80 25.00 3.63
C ASP A 233 -4.38 25.65 4.97
N LEU A 234 -5.07 26.74 5.31
CA LEU A 234 -4.88 27.52 6.55
C LEU A 234 -5.36 26.78 7.80
N ALA A 235 -6.42 25.97 7.74
CA ALA A 235 -6.91 25.23 8.91
C ALA A 235 -5.93 24.09 9.27
N THR A 236 -5.58 23.28 8.28
CA THR A 236 -4.56 22.23 8.33
C THR A 236 -3.22 22.80 8.78
N PHE A 237 -2.79 23.96 8.26
CA PHE A 237 -1.56 24.63 8.70
C PHE A 237 -1.58 25.02 10.19
N LYS A 238 -2.72 25.51 10.72
CA LYS A 238 -2.86 25.83 12.15
C LYS A 238 -2.73 24.56 13.00
N ASN A 239 -3.50 23.52 12.69
CA ASN A 239 -3.51 22.26 13.44
C ASN A 239 -2.13 21.58 13.43
N ALA A 240 -1.48 21.54 12.26
CA ALA A 240 -0.12 21.03 12.11
C ALA A 240 0.90 21.83 12.94
N LYS A 241 0.81 23.16 12.93
CA LYS A 241 1.71 24.04 13.68
C LYS A 241 1.48 23.94 15.19
N GLU A 242 0.24 23.77 15.62
CA GLU A 242 -0.13 23.51 17.02
C GLU A 242 0.51 22.21 17.50
N PHE A 243 0.24 21.07 16.85
CA PHE A 243 0.86 19.78 17.16
C PHE A 243 2.40 19.85 17.19
N VAL A 244 3.03 20.49 16.20
CA VAL A 244 4.49 20.67 16.17
C VAL A 244 4.96 21.56 17.32
N SER A 245 4.21 22.59 17.74
CA SER A 245 4.58 23.42 18.89
C SER A 245 4.51 22.69 20.24
N PHE A 246 3.60 21.70 20.35
CA PHE A 246 3.41 20.87 21.54
C PHE A 246 4.42 19.71 21.62
N VAL A 247 4.64 18.98 20.51
CA VAL A 247 5.43 17.72 20.48
C VAL A 247 6.85 17.91 19.92
N LEU A 248 7.01 18.75 18.90
CA LEU A 248 8.24 18.87 18.09
C LEU A 248 8.74 20.33 17.96
N PRO A 249 8.85 21.12 19.05
CA PRO A 249 9.03 22.59 18.96
C PRO A 249 10.28 23.03 18.20
N HIS A 250 11.33 22.20 18.14
CA HIS A 250 12.56 22.44 17.39
C HIS A 250 12.42 22.43 15.86
N TYR A 251 11.25 22.10 15.31
CA TYR A 251 10.96 22.11 13.87
C TYR A 251 9.87 23.12 13.47
N LEU A 252 9.41 23.98 14.38
CA LEU A 252 8.30 24.92 14.15
C LEU A 252 8.61 25.93 13.03
N ASP A 253 9.87 26.32 12.88
CA ASP A 253 10.40 27.18 11.80
C ASP A 253 10.36 26.52 10.40
N ARG A 254 10.32 25.18 10.37
CA ARG A 254 10.26 24.39 9.13
C ARG A 254 8.84 24.28 8.57
N VAL A 255 7.81 24.52 9.39
CA VAL A 255 6.40 24.45 8.99
C VAL A 255 5.95 25.77 8.37
N LYS A 256 5.60 25.73 7.08
CA LYS A 256 5.30 26.92 6.26
C LYS A 256 3.94 26.76 5.57
N GLN A 257 3.17 27.83 5.56
CA GLN A 257 1.99 27.93 4.73
C GLN A 257 2.42 28.28 3.29
N PHE A 258 1.69 27.76 2.31
CA PHE A 258 1.77 28.10 0.90
C PHE A 258 0.48 28.81 0.48
N ASP A 259 0.59 29.82 -0.38
CA ASP A 259 -0.57 30.50 -0.95
C ASP A 259 -0.93 29.87 -2.30
N VAL A 260 -2.20 29.50 -2.46
CA VAL A 260 -2.74 28.78 -3.62
C VAL A 260 -3.20 29.76 -4.72
N SER A 261 -3.11 31.08 -4.47
CA SER A 261 -3.65 32.15 -5.32
C SER A 261 -3.27 32.10 -6.81
N GLU A 262 -2.07 31.63 -7.16
CA GLU A 262 -1.62 31.48 -8.55
C GLU A 262 -1.56 30.02 -9.06
N HIS A 263 -1.13 29.07 -8.20
CA HIS A 263 -0.78 27.71 -8.61
C HIS A 263 -1.06 26.72 -7.46
N SER A 264 -1.44 25.47 -7.77
CA SER A 264 -1.50 24.43 -6.73
C SER A 264 -0.11 23.99 -6.26
N LEU A 265 0.02 23.61 -4.99
CA LEU A 265 1.29 23.26 -4.34
C LEU A 265 2.08 22.20 -5.12
N PHE A 266 1.41 21.15 -5.58
CA PHE A 266 2.03 20.03 -6.30
C PHE A 266 2.47 20.40 -7.72
N ASN A 267 1.80 21.37 -8.36
CA ASN A 267 2.25 21.93 -9.65
C ASN A 267 3.44 22.86 -9.48
N HIS A 268 3.38 23.78 -8.50
CA HIS A 268 4.50 24.68 -8.16
C HIS A 268 5.78 23.88 -7.82
N MET A 269 5.64 22.79 -7.06
CA MET A 269 6.76 21.90 -6.71
C MET A 269 7.12 20.89 -7.83
N SER A 270 6.44 20.91 -8.98
CA SER A 270 6.68 20.06 -10.15
C SER A 270 6.53 18.55 -9.90
N ILE A 271 5.63 18.14 -8.99
CA ILE A 271 5.39 16.72 -8.65
C ILE A 271 4.03 16.17 -9.10
N GLU A 272 3.07 17.00 -9.49
CA GLU A 272 1.72 16.55 -9.90
C GLU A 272 1.76 15.48 -11.02
N ALA A 273 2.69 15.59 -11.97
CA ALA A 273 2.90 14.58 -13.01
C ALA A 273 3.44 13.24 -12.46
N GLN A 274 4.26 13.26 -11.40
CA GLN A 274 4.74 12.07 -10.72
C GLN A 274 3.60 11.43 -9.91
N VAL A 275 2.80 12.24 -9.19
CA VAL A 275 1.58 11.81 -8.49
C VAL A 275 0.61 11.12 -9.47
N LYS A 276 0.34 11.73 -10.63
CA LYS A 276 -0.54 11.13 -11.64
C LYS A 276 -0.02 9.79 -12.20
N SER A 277 1.30 9.62 -12.34
CA SER A 277 1.89 8.37 -12.84
C SER A 277 1.70 7.16 -11.92
N ILE A 278 1.40 7.36 -10.62
CA ILE A 278 1.15 6.30 -9.64
C ILE A 278 -0.18 5.58 -9.91
N PHE A 279 -1.15 6.25 -10.54
CA PHE A 279 -2.44 5.66 -10.95
C PHE A 279 -2.39 5.00 -12.33
N ASN A 280 -1.40 5.32 -13.16
CA ASN A 280 -1.28 4.69 -14.48
C ASN A 280 -0.93 3.19 -14.31
N ARG A 281 -1.61 2.32 -15.06
CA ARG A 281 -1.22 0.91 -15.26
C ARG A 281 0.20 0.78 -15.84
N GLU A 282 0.60 1.74 -16.66
CA GLU A 282 1.88 1.75 -17.38
C GLU A 282 2.78 2.90 -16.93
N VAL A 283 4.05 2.59 -16.65
CA VAL A 283 5.09 3.55 -16.26
C VAL A 283 6.18 3.55 -17.33
N SER A 284 6.47 4.71 -17.92
CA SER A 284 7.52 4.86 -18.94
C SER A 284 8.90 5.07 -18.31
N LEU A 285 9.91 4.39 -18.84
CA LEU A 285 11.32 4.51 -18.48
C LEU A 285 12.06 5.51 -19.36
N HIS A 286 13.24 5.97 -18.92
CA HIS A 286 14.09 6.91 -19.67
C HIS A 286 14.69 6.25 -20.92
N THR A 287 14.90 4.93 -20.89
CA THR A 287 15.19 4.09 -22.07
C THR A 287 14.04 4.03 -23.09
N GLY A 288 12.84 4.49 -22.74
CA GLY A 288 11.64 4.44 -23.58
C GLY A 288 10.85 3.13 -23.48
N ALA A 289 11.35 2.15 -22.73
CA ALA A 289 10.60 0.95 -22.34
C ALA A 289 9.44 1.29 -21.38
N THR A 290 8.49 0.38 -21.22
CA THR A 290 7.31 0.58 -20.36
C THR A 290 7.10 -0.60 -19.42
N ILE A 291 6.98 -0.30 -18.13
CA ILE A 291 6.63 -1.27 -17.08
C ILE A 291 5.12 -1.27 -16.90
N VAL A 292 4.52 -2.45 -16.85
CA VAL A 292 3.08 -2.69 -16.70
C VAL A 292 2.84 -3.29 -15.32
N PHE A 293 1.84 -2.81 -14.58
CA PHE A 293 1.45 -3.32 -13.26
C PHE A 293 0.02 -3.86 -13.29
N ASP A 294 -0.15 -5.18 -13.19
CA ASP A 294 -1.45 -5.85 -13.19
C ASP A 294 -1.73 -6.53 -11.82
N PRO A 295 -2.58 -5.92 -10.96
CA PRO A 295 -3.00 -6.53 -9.70
C PRO A 295 -4.02 -7.65 -9.94
N THR A 296 -3.84 -8.78 -9.25
CA THR A 296 -4.77 -9.92 -9.22
C THR A 296 -5.25 -10.17 -7.78
N GLU A 297 -6.17 -11.13 -7.59
CA GLU A 297 -6.67 -11.52 -6.27
C GLU A 297 -5.53 -11.93 -5.28
N ALA A 298 -4.55 -12.68 -5.79
CA ALA A 298 -3.50 -13.30 -4.96
C ALA A 298 -2.14 -12.58 -5.03
N LEU A 299 -1.78 -12.02 -6.18
CA LEU A 299 -0.46 -11.44 -6.46
C LEU A 299 -0.53 -10.20 -7.36
N THR A 300 0.54 -9.43 -7.44
CA THR A 300 0.71 -8.41 -8.49
C THR A 300 1.67 -8.93 -9.55
N ALA A 301 1.24 -8.98 -10.81
CA ALA A 301 2.11 -9.26 -11.94
C ALA A 301 2.72 -7.95 -12.46
N ILE A 302 3.99 -8.00 -12.87
CA ILE A 302 4.72 -6.88 -13.44
C ILE A 302 5.41 -7.35 -14.73
N ASP A 303 5.22 -6.63 -15.83
CA ASP A 303 5.75 -6.95 -17.17
C ASP A 303 6.56 -5.76 -17.72
N ILE A 304 7.61 -6.01 -18.52
CA ILE A 304 8.60 -5.03 -18.96
C ILE A 304 8.74 -5.05 -20.49
N ASN A 305 8.08 -4.09 -21.15
CA ASN A 305 8.03 -4.00 -22.61
C ASN A 305 9.15 -3.10 -23.16
N SER A 306 10.06 -3.68 -23.94
CA SER A 306 11.22 -2.99 -24.56
C SER A 306 10.94 -2.33 -25.93
N ALA A 307 9.70 -2.42 -26.44
CA ALA A 307 9.36 -2.20 -27.85
C ALA A 307 9.72 -0.83 -28.47
N ARG A 308 10.05 0.19 -27.67
CA ARG A 308 10.48 1.53 -28.13
C ARG A 308 11.98 1.83 -27.91
N ALA A 309 12.70 0.95 -27.20
CA ALA A 309 14.10 1.12 -26.80
C ALA A 309 15.11 0.59 -27.85
N THR A 310 14.63 -0.06 -28.92
CA THR A 310 15.37 -0.86 -29.91
C THR A 310 16.25 -0.06 -30.90
N LYS A 311 16.97 0.97 -30.40
CA LYS A 311 17.89 1.81 -31.18
C LYS A 311 19.37 1.37 -31.11
N GLY A 312 19.69 0.37 -30.30
CA GLY A 312 21.03 -0.22 -30.19
C GLY A 312 21.27 -1.35 -31.21
N SER A 313 22.54 -1.67 -31.45
CA SER A 313 22.94 -2.82 -32.27
C SER A 313 22.99 -4.15 -31.50
N ASP A 314 23.09 -4.08 -30.16
CA ASP A 314 23.09 -5.25 -29.28
C ASP A 314 21.75 -5.33 -28.51
N ILE A 315 21.07 -6.46 -28.65
CA ILE A 315 19.76 -6.73 -28.05
C ILE A 315 19.91 -7.18 -26.59
N GLU A 316 20.95 -7.92 -26.23
CA GLU A 316 21.17 -8.42 -24.86
C GLU A 316 21.69 -7.29 -23.95
N GLU A 317 22.57 -6.41 -24.46
CA GLU A 317 22.95 -5.19 -23.73
C GLU A 317 21.76 -4.23 -23.55
N THR A 318 20.89 -4.10 -24.56
CA THR A 318 19.68 -3.28 -24.45
C THR A 318 18.72 -3.87 -23.41
N ALA A 319 18.45 -5.18 -23.44
CA ALA A 319 17.61 -5.87 -22.46
C ALA A 319 18.16 -5.74 -21.03
N TYR A 320 19.46 -5.98 -20.84
CA TYR A 320 20.12 -5.88 -19.54
C TYR A 320 20.04 -4.46 -18.95
N ASN A 321 20.34 -3.43 -19.74
CA ASN A 321 20.25 -2.05 -19.29
C ASN A 321 18.79 -1.62 -18.99
N THR A 322 17.82 -2.05 -19.80
CA THR A 322 16.39 -1.82 -19.53
C THR A 322 15.96 -2.51 -18.22
N ASN A 323 16.33 -3.76 -18.00
CA ASN A 323 16.01 -4.49 -16.77
C ASN A 323 16.67 -3.85 -15.52
N LEU A 324 17.90 -3.34 -15.64
CA LEU A 324 18.58 -2.58 -14.57
C LEU A 324 17.95 -1.20 -14.29
N GLU A 325 17.27 -0.59 -15.25
CA GLU A 325 16.46 0.60 -15.01
C GLU A 325 15.12 0.20 -14.35
N ALA A 326 14.44 -0.79 -14.92
CA ALA A 326 13.17 -1.31 -14.45
C ALA A 326 13.24 -1.77 -12.99
N ALA A 327 14.28 -2.50 -12.58
CA ALA A 327 14.46 -2.92 -11.18
C ALA A 327 14.44 -1.76 -10.17
N LYS A 328 14.99 -0.60 -10.55
CA LYS A 328 15.02 0.60 -9.68
C LYS A 328 13.66 1.28 -9.62
N GLU A 329 12.96 1.37 -10.75
CA GLU A 329 11.66 2.03 -10.81
C GLU A 329 10.54 1.13 -10.27
N ILE A 330 10.61 -0.20 -10.43
CA ILE A 330 9.71 -1.15 -9.75
C ILE A 330 9.83 -1.00 -8.24
N ALA A 331 11.04 -0.98 -7.67
CA ALA A 331 11.22 -0.76 -6.24
C ALA A 331 10.61 0.58 -5.76
N ALA A 332 10.76 1.65 -6.55
CA ALA A 332 10.12 2.94 -6.27
C ALA A 332 8.60 2.87 -6.36
N GLN A 333 8.03 2.27 -7.42
CA GLN A 333 6.58 2.15 -7.62
C GLN A 333 5.91 1.24 -6.59
N LEU A 334 6.57 0.16 -6.14
CA LEU A 334 6.10 -0.68 -5.04
C LEU A 334 5.96 0.11 -3.74
N GLN A 335 6.91 1.00 -3.44
CA GLN A 335 6.84 1.91 -2.29
C GLN A 335 5.78 3.01 -2.48
N LEU A 336 5.73 3.65 -3.66
CA LEU A 336 4.85 4.78 -3.96
C LEU A 336 3.35 4.40 -4.04
N ARG A 337 3.04 3.18 -4.49
CA ARG A 337 1.68 2.62 -4.53
C ARG A 337 1.32 1.86 -3.24
N ASP A 338 2.30 1.62 -2.36
CA ASP A 338 2.33 0.68 -1.23
C ASP A 338 1.84 -0.75 -1.59
N ILE A 339 2.16 -1.22 -2.80
CA ILE A 339 1.84 -2.59 -3.26
C ILE A 339 2.51 -3.61 -2.33
N GLY A 340 1.78 -4.66 -1.94
CA GLY A 340 2.34 -5.74 -1.15
C GLY A 340 1.52 -7.02 -1.20
N GLY A 341 2.03 -8.06 -0.56
CA GLY A 341 1.67 -9.46 -0.81
C GLY A 341 2.76 -10.13 -1.66
N LEU A 342 2.36 -11.07 -2.51
CA LEU A 342 3.23 -11.68 -3.51
C LEU A 342 3.30 -10.76 -4.75
N VAL A 343 4.49 -10.58 -5.29
CA VAL A 343 4.74 -9.86 -6.55
C VAL A 343 5.60 -10.75 -7.44
N VAL A 344 5.25 -10.81 -8.72
CA VAL A 344 5.97 -11.58 -9.73
C VAL A 344 6.36 -10.63 -10.86
N ILE A 345 7.64 -10.58 -11.21
CA ILE A 345 8.19 -9.69 -12.23
C ILE A 345 8.69 -10.52 -13.40
N ASP A 346 8.14 -10.30 -14.58
CA ASP A 346 8.65 -10.80 -15.84
C ASP A 346 9.71 -9.82 -16.37
N PHE A 347 10.98 -10.26 -16.38
CA PHE A 347 12.11 -9.48 -16.90
C PHE A 347 12.42 -9.92 -18.33
N ILE A 348 12.82 -8.96 -19.18
CA ILE A 348 13.20 -9.27 -20.57
C ILE A 348 14.27 -10.36 -20.57
N ASP A 349 14.06 -11.42 -21.35
CA ASP A 349 14.96 -12.59 -21.45
C ASP A 349 16.44 -12.20 -21.63
N MET A 350 17.32 -12.88 -20.90
CA MET A 350 18.78 -12.73 -20.99
C MET A 350 19.46 -14.09 -20.92
N THR A 351 20.41 -14.34 -21.82
CA THR A 351 21.17 -15.58 -21.86
C THR A 351 22.11 -15.67 -20.65
N SER A 352 22.84 -14.58 -20.38
CA SER A 352 23.83 -14.51 -19.32
C SER A 352 23.25 -14.75 -17.91
N GLU A 353 23.85 -15.66 -17.15
CA GLU A 353 23.58 -15.79 -15.71
C GLU A 353 24.10 -14.59 -14.91
N GLU A 354 25.14 -13.90 -15.39
CA GLU A 354 25.74 -12.76 -14.69
C GLU A 354 24.81 -11.54 -14.77
N HIS A 355 24.15 -11.34 -15.90
CA HIS A 355 23.12 -10.30 -16.06
C HIS A 355 21.94 -10.55 -15.12
N ARG A 356 21.44 -11.79 -15.05
CA ARG A 356 20.36 -12.19 -14.13
C ARG A 356 20.72 -11.92 -12.66
N LYS A 357 21.89 -12.39 -12.20
CA LYS A 357 22.39 -12.16 -10.82
C LYS A 357 22.65 -10.68 -10.51
N SER A 358 23.02 -9.89 -11.52
CA SER A 358 23.19 -8.44 -11.39
C SER A 358 21.84 -7.73 -11.18
N ILE A 359 20.77 -8.19 -11.83
CA ILE A 359 19.40 -7.64 -11.67
C ILE A 359 18.78 -8.06 -10.33
N GLU A 360 18.96 -9.30 -9.88
CA GLU A 360 18.60 -9.74 -8.53
C GLU A 360 19.21 -8.81 -7.47
N LYS A 361 20.53 -8.58 -7.57
CA LYS A 361 21.27 -7.66 -6.70
C LYS A 361 20.88 -6.19 -6.86
N ALA A 362 20.40 -5.78 -8.04
CA ALA A 362 19.85 -4.45 -8.26
C ALA A 362 18.50 -4.26 -7.56
N MET A 363 17.63 -5.29 -7.58
CA MET A 363 16.36 -5.32 -6.83
C MET A 363 16.61 -5.28 -5.32
N GLU A 364 17.51 -6.10 -4.78
CA GLU A 364 17.92 -6.05 -3.37
C GLU A 364 18.41 -4.64 -2.97
N LYS A 365 19.30 -4.05 -3.76
CA LYS A 365 19.82 -2.70 -3.50
C LYS A 365 18.75 -1.62 -3.61
N ALA A 366 17.81 -1.72 -4.56
CA ALA A 366 16.78 -0.71 -4.74
C ALA A 366 15.69 -0.77 -3.65
N THR A 367 15.43 -1.96 -3.11
CA THR A 367 14.45 -2.20 -2.03
C THR A 367 15.03 -2.02 -0.62
N SER A 368 16.35 -1.93 -0.46
CA SER A 368 16.99 -1.87 0.88
C SER A 368 16.61 -0.68 1.75
N SER A 369 16.03 0.38 1.15
CA SER A 369 15.53 1.57 1.86
C SER A 369 14.05 1.49 2.27
N ASP A 370 13.32 0.44 1.90
CA ASP A 370 11.90 0.32 2.24
C ASP A 370 11.70 0.07 3.74
N ARG A 371 10.60 0.60 4.26
CA ARG A 371 10.06 0.35 5.60
C ARG A 371 9.39 -1.03 5.71
N ALA A 372 8.92 -1.59 4.59
CA ALA A 372 8.32 -2.91 4.53
C ALA A 372 9.38 -4.01 4.60
N ARG A 373 9.08 -5.13 5.26
CA ARG A 373 9.90 -6.34 5.13
C ARG A 373 9.71 -6.91 3.73
N ILE A 374 10.80 -7.12 3.03
CA ILE A 374 10.84 -7.67 1.67
C ILE A 374 11.65 -8.97 1.67
N GLN A 375 11.22 -9.94 0.87
CA GLN A 375 11.96 -11.16 0.55
C GLN A 375 12.02 -11.28 -0.97
N ILE A 376 13.21 -11.46 -1.53
CA ILE A 376 13.44 -11.60 -2.98
C ILE A 376 13.95 -13.01 -3.25
N GLY A 377 13.35 -13.68 -4.25
CA GLY A 377 13.84 -14.94 -4.80
C GLY A 377 14.79 -14.71 -5.99
N THR A 378 15.42 -15.79 -6.44
CA THR A 378 16.21 -15.79 -7.69
C THR A 378 15.29 -15.80 -8.91
N ILE A 379 15.79 -15.29 -10.04
CA ILE A 379 15.15 -15.43 -11.35
C ILE A 379 14.96 -16.92 -11.68
N SER A 380 13.71 -17.30 -11.91
CA SER A 380 13.29 -18.69 -12.14
C SER A 380 13.77 -19.22 -13.51
N ARG A 381 13.53 -20.52 -13.75
CA ARG A 381 13.73 -21.12 -15.08
C ARG A 381 12.77 -20.61 -16.15
N PHE A 382 11.79 -19.79 -15.78
CA PHE A 382 10.78 -19.21 -16.66
C PHE A 382 10.95 -17.68 -16.82
N GLY A 383 12.13 -17.12 -16.49
CA GLY A 383 12.39 -15.66 -16.58
C GLY A 383 11.85 -14.84 -15.40
N LEU A 384 10.76 -15.31 -14.78
CA LEU A 384 10.09 -14.64 -13.67
C LEU A 384 10.95 -14.54 -12.39
N LEU A 385 10.99 -13.36 -11.77
CA LEU A 385 11.46 -13.14 -10.40
C LEU A 385 10.26 -13.08 -9.44
N GLU A 386 10.31 -13.88 -8.37
CA GLU A 386 9.32 -13.88 -7.30
C GLU A 386 9.80 -13.06 -6.10
N MET A 387 8.94 -12.22 -5.52
CA MET A 387 9.23 -11.51 -4.27
C MET A 387 7.99 -11.35 -3.39
N SER A 388 8.17 -11.28 -2.06
CA SER A 388 7.12 -10.90 -1.12
C SER A 388 7.43 -9.55 -0.48
N ARG A 389 6.41 -8.69 -0.33
CA ARG A 389 6.51 -7.39 0.35
C ARG A 389 5.42 -7.26 1.41
N GLN A 390 5.79 -6.95 2.63
CA GLN A 390 4.85 -6.70 3.73
C GLN A 390 3.94 -5.51 3.40
N ARG A 391 2.62 -5.73 3.29
CA ARG A 391 1.64 -4.63 3.27
C ARG A 391 1.68 -3.87 4.60
N LEU A 392 1.69 -2.54 4.53
CA LEU A 392 1.74 -1.66 5.71
C LEU A 392 0.45 -0.84 5.87
N MET A 393 -0.15 -0.41 4.76
CA MET A 393 -1.49 0.16 4.67
C MET A 393 -2.25 -0.52 3.51
N SER A 394 -3.52 -0.16 3.34
CA SER A 394 -4.23 -0.32 2.06
C SER A 394 -3.52 0.48 0.96
N SER A 395 -3.40 -0.07 -0.25
CA SER A 395 -2.66 0.59 -1.34
C SER A 395 -3.35 1.88 -1.81
N VAL A 396 -2.60 2.76 -2.49
CA VAL A 396 -3.15 4.06 -2.97
C VAL A 396 -4.31 3.83 -3.94
N THR A 397 -4.20 2.82 -4.81
CA THR A 397 -5.27 2.40 -5.74
C THR A 397 -6.48 1.82 -5.00
N GLU A 398 -6.28 0.88 -4.06
CA GLU A 398 -7.35 0.34 -3.20
C GLU A 398 -8.01 1.43 -2.32
N SER A 399 -7.39 2.61 -2.17
CA SER A 399 -7.92 3.72 -1.38
C SER A 399 -8.93 4.60 -2.15
N VAL A 400 -8.85 4.66 -3.49
CA VAL A 400 -9.63 5.61 -4.32
C VAL A 400 -10.40 4.98 -5.49
N GLU A 401 -10.10 3.73 -5.86
CA GLU A 401 -10.78 3.01 -6.94
C GLU A 401 -11.76 1.96 -6.41
N ARG A 402 -12.80 1.65 -7.20
CA ARG A 402 -13.75 0.57 -6.92
C ARG A 402 -13.78 -0.46 -8.06
N THR A 403 -14.09 -1.71 -7.74
CA THR A 403 -14.27 -2.80 -8.71
C THR A 403 -15.23 -2.39 -9.84
N CYS A 404 -14.86 -2.65 -11.09
CA CYS A 404 -15.66 -2.29 -12.25
C CYS A 404 -17.00 -3.08 -12.29
N PRO A 405 -18.17 -2.41 -12.23
CA PRO A 405 -19.49 -3.05 -12.14
C PRO A 405 -19.97 -3.72 -13.44
N ALA A 406 -19.20 -3.62 -14.53
CA ALA A 406 -19.48 -4.29 -15.79
C ALA A 406 -18.68 -5.60 -15.98
N CYS A 407 -17.64 -5.86 -15.17
CA CYS A 407 -16.83 -7.08 -15.31
C CYS A 407 -16.38 -7.71 -14.00
N ASP A 408 -16.82 -7.20 -12.84
CA ASP A 408 -16.46 -7.68 -11.49
C ASP A 408 -14.94 -7.80 -11.30
N GLY A 409 -14.18 -6.87 -11.90
CA GLY A 409 -12.72 -6.85 -11.85
C GLY A 409 -12.00 -7.76 -12.85
N ARG A 410 -12.71 -8.54 -13.68
CA ARG A 410 -12.11 -9.48 -14.66
C ARG A 410 -11.37 -8.83 -15.84
N GLY A 411 -11.45 -7.51 -15.99
CA GLY A 411 -10.91 -6.76 -17.13
C GLY A 411 -11.56 -7.05 -18.49
N THR A 412 -12.46 -8.05 -18.57
CA THR A 412 -13.06 -8.55 -19.82
C THR A 412 -14.54 -8.82 -19.63
N VAL A 413 -15.31 -8.69 -20.73
CA VAL A 413 -16.75 -8.98 -20.81
C VAL A 413 -17.02 -9.98 -21.94
N PRO A 414 -18.10 -10.79 -21.87
CA PRO A 414 -18.47 -11.69 -22.97
C PRO A 414 -18.83 -10.91 -24.24
N THR A 415 -18.97 -11.60 -25.38
CA THR A 415 -19.55 -11.01 -26.59
C THR A 415 -21.07 -11.17 -26.59
N ILE A 416 -21.79 -10.28 -27.31
CA ILE A 416 -23.27 -10.33 -27.40
C ILE A 416 -23.79 -11.73 -27.82
N PRO A 417 -23.26 -12.40 -28.87
CA PRO A 417 -23.72 -13.73 -29.23
C PRO A 417 -23.45 -14.81 -28.16
N ASN A 418 -22.35 -14.69 -27.41
CA ASN A 418 -22.01 -15.61 -26.33
C ASN A 418 -22.98 -15.45 -25.15
N LEU A 419 -23.26 -14.21 -24.76
CA LEU A 419 -24.21 -13.90 -23.68
C LEU A 419 -25.65 -14.29 -24.06
N ALA A 420 -26.08 -14.00 -25.28
CA ALA A 420 -27.39 -14.43 -25.78
C ALA A 420 -27.53 -15.97 -25.78
N LEU A 421 -26.48 -16.70 -26.14
CA LEU A 421 -26.48 -18.17 -26.09
C LEU A 421 -26.46 -18.72 -24.65
N ASN A 422 -25.86 -18.01 -23.69
CA ASN A 422 -25.96 -18.32 -22.27
C ASN A 422 -27.40 -18.12 -21.76
N ILE A 423 -28.03 -16.99 -22.09
CA ILE A 423 -29.44 -16.71 -21.78
C ILE A 423 -30.36 -17.80 -22.35
N LEU A 424 -30.17 -18.20 -23.61
CA LEU A 424 -30.97 -19.28 -24.23
C LEU A 424 -30.88 -20.61 -23.48
N ARG A 425 -29.67 -21.01 -23.02
CA ARG A 425 -29.49 -22.23 -22.22
C ARG A 425 -30.21 -22.12 -20.87
N GLN A 426 -30.04 -21.01 -20.16
CA GLN A 426 -30.71 -20.77 -18.88
C GLN A 426 -32.24 -20.68 -19.01
N LEU A 427 -32.75 -20.31 -20.19
CA LEU A 427 -34.18 -20.41 -20.51
C LEU A 427 -34.60 -21.87 -20.75
N GLU A 428 -33.84 -22.66 -21.49
CA GLU A 428 -34.17 -24.08 -21.70
C GLU A 428 -34.12 -24.88 -20.38
N ASP A 429 -33.07 -24.71 -19.58
CA ASP A 429 -33.00 -25.21 -18.19
C ASP A 429 -34.17 -24.67 -17.35
N GLY A 430 -34.54 -23.41 -17.60
CA GLY A 430 -35.64 -22.71 -16.95
C GLY A 430 -37.00 -23.35 -17.20
N CYS A 431 -37.26 -23.80 -18.43
CA CYS A 431 -38.45 -24.56 -18.84
C CYS A 431 -38.40 -26.00 -18.33
N ASN A 432 -37.25 -26.68 -18.49
CA ASN A 432 -37.08 -28.08 -18.11
C ASN A 432 -37.30 -28.32 -16.60
N ALA A 433 -36.83 -27.39 -15.76
CA ALA A 433 -36.85 -27.56 -14.30
C ALA A 433 -38.23 -27.36 -13.64
N SER A 434 -39.25 -26.86 -14.35
CA SER A 434 -40.53 -26.46 -13.74
C SER A 434 -41.74 -26.65 -14.66
N LYS A 435 -42.50 -27.73 -14.41
CA LYS A 435 -43.80 -27.99 -15.07
C LYS A 435 -44.93 -27.01 -14.69
N GLN A 436 -44.65 -25.99 -13.88
CA GLN A 436 -45.63 -24.99 -13.42
C GLN A 436 -45.26 -23.55 -13.82
N THR A 437 -44.12 -23.33 -14.48
CA THR A 437 -43.72 -22.01 -14.97
C THR A 437 -44.45 -21.71 -16.27
N GLN A 438 -45.50 -20.90 -16.22
CA GLN A 438 -46.28 -20.49 -17.40
C GLN A 438 -45.67 -19.29 -18.13
N ARG A 439 -44.85 -18.49 -17.43
CA ARG A 439 -44.22 -17.30 -18.01
C ARG A 439 -42.78 -17.09 -17.53
N LEU A 440 -41.92 -16.73 -18.47
CA LEU A 440 -40.54 -16.30 -18.27
C LEU A 440 -40.42 -14.84 -18.73
N THR A 441 -39.75 -13.99 -17.95
CA THR A 441 -39.44 -12.61 -18.34
C THR A 441 -37.94 -12.38 -18.20
N ILE A 442 -37.28 -12.02 -19.30
CA ILE A 442 -35.85 -11.75 -19.37
C ILE A 442 -35.65 -10.28 -19.58
N GLN A 443 -34.72 -9.71 -18.84
CA GLN A 443 -34.31 -8.32 -18.96
C GLN A 443 -32.79 -8.26 -19.10
N SER A 444 -32.29 -7.52 -20.09
CA SER A 444 -30.86 -7.25 -20.30
C SER A 444 -30.69 -5.91 -21.03
N SER A 445 -29.44 -5.52 -21.27
CA SER A 445 -29.07 -4.43 -22.18
C SER A 445 -29.77 -4.51 -23.54
N VAL A 446 -29.97 -3.35 -24.17
CA VAL A 446 -30.74 -3.22 -25.41
C VAL A 446 -30.17 -4.10 -26.53
N ASP A 447 -28.86 -4.13 -26.72
CA ASP A 447 -28.21 -4.85 -27.82
C ASP A 447 -28.40 -6.38 -27.72
N VAL A 448 -28.32 -6.92 -26.50
CA VAL A 448 -28.50 -8.35 -26.22
C VAL A 448 -29.93 -8.78 -26.48
N ILE A 449 -30.91 -7.95 -26.07
CA ILE A 449 -32.32 -8.25 -26.32
C ILE A 449 -32.69 -8.05 -27.80
N THR A 450 -32.09 -7.08 -28.49
CA THR A 450 -32.22 -6.92 -29.94
C THR A 450 -31.69 -8.15 -30.68
N TYR A 451 -30.52 -8.67 -30.30
CA TYR A 451 -29.96 -9.90 -30.87
C TYR A 451 -30.84 -11.13 -30.57
N LEU A 452 -31.43 -11.21 -29.37
CA LEU A 452 -32.37 -12.28 -29.02
C LEU A 452 -33.69 -12.22 -29.81
N LEU A 453 -34.18 -11.02 -30.14
CA LEU A 453 -35.43 -10.79 -30.86
C LEU A 453 -35.33 -10.96 -32.39
N ASN A 454 -34.12 -10.96 -32.96
CA ASN A 454 -33.89 -11.09 -34.39
C ASN A 454 -33.09 -12.37 -34.72
N GLU A 455 -31.78 -12.39 -34.49
CA GLU A 455 -30.89 -13.52 -34.81
C GLU A 455 -31.20 -14.81 -34.04
N LYS A 456 -31.94 -14.71 -32.93
CA LYS A 456 -32.37 -15.85 -32.09
C LYS A 456 -33.87 -15.97 -31.89
N ARG A 457 -34.66 -15.31 -32.74
CA ARG A 457 -36.12 -15.35 -32.72
C ARG A 457 -36.68 -16.77 -32.84
N ASP A 458 -36.16 -17.56 -33.78
CA ASP A 458 -36.63 -18.92 -34.03
C ASP A 458 -36.20 -19.90 -32.91
N ASP A 459 -35.07 -19.65 -32.25
CA ASP A 459 -34.63 -20.42 -31.09
C ASP A 459 -35.57 -20.18 -29.88
N ILE A 460 -35.97 -18.92 -29.65
CA ILE A 460 -36.98 -18.56 -28.64
C ILE A 460 -38.34 -19.16 -28.97
N GLY A 461 -38.84 -18.99 -30.20
CA GLY A 461 -40.16 -19.49 -30.61
C GLY A 461 -40.26 -21.03 -30.56
N ARG A 462 -39.18 -21.74 -30.87
CA ARG A 462 -39.12 -23.21 -30.66
C ARG A 462 -39.20 -23.57 -29.18
N LEU A 463 -38.60 -22.78 -28.29
CA LEU A 463 -38.65 -23.04 -26.85
C LEU A 463 -40.02 -22.72 -26.23
N GLU A 464 -40.69 -21.64 -26.67
CA GLU A 464 -42.09 -21.34 -26.28
C GLU A 464 -43.02 -22.49 -26.67
N ASN A 465 -42.99 -22.92 -27.94
CA ASN A 465 -43.85 -23.97 -28.46
C ASN A 465 -43.56 -25.36 -27.85
N LYS A 466 -42.30 -25.69 -27.58
CA LYS A 466 -41.88 -26.99 -27.02
C LYS A 466 -42.36 -27.21 -25.57
N HIS A 467 -42.54 -26.14 -24.81
CA HIS A 467 -42.83 -26.19 -23.36
C HIS A 467 -44.15 -25.50 -22.96
N GLU A 468 -44.92 -24.99 -23.93
CA GLU A 468 -46.16 -24.23 -23.72
C GLU A 468 -46.00 -23.00 -22.80
N VAL A 469 -44.81 -22.40 -22.79
CA VAL A 469 -44.47 -21.24 -21.95
C VAL A 469 -44.44 -19.95 -22.75
N LYS A 470 -44.77 -18.83 -22.11
CA LYS A 470 -44.62 -17.49 -22.70
C LYS A 470 -43.32 -16.83 -22.28
N ILE A 471 -42.48 -16.47 -23.25
CA ILE A 471 -41.19 -15.80 -23.04
C ILE A 471 -41.34 -14.31 -23.36
N THR A 472 -40.95 -13.45 -22.42
CA THR A 472 -41.03 -11.98 -22.56
C THR A 472 -39.63 -11.39 -22.50
N LEU A 473 -39.12 -10.93 -23.64
CA LEU A 473 -37.82 -10.26 -23.74
C LEU A 473 -37.98 -8.74 -23.56
N LEU A 474 -37.28 -8.16 -22.59
CA LEU A 474 -37.37 -6.74 -22.20
C LEU A 474 -36.02 -6.02 -22.37
N PRO A 475 -35.84 -5.17 -23.40
CA PRO A 475 -34.65 -4.35 -23.54
C PRO A 475 -34.66 -3.26 -22.45
N ASN A 476 -33.64 -3.22 -21.61
CA ASN A 476 -33.50 -2.22 -20.55
C ASN A 476 -32.37 -1.23 -20.87
N PRO A 477 -32.67 0.07 -21.08
CA PRO A 477 -31.63 1.09 -21.25
C PRO A 477 -30.85 1.36 -19.95
N TYR A 478 -31.37 0.98 -18.78
CA TYR A 478 -30.69 1.16 -17.49
C TYR A 478 -29.81 -0.02 -17.07
N MET A 479 -29.84 -1.15 -17.78
CA MET A 479 -29.06 -2.35 -17.43
C MET A 479 -27.78 -2.41 -18.26
N GLN A 480 -26.65 -2.17 -17.60
CA GLN A 480 -25.34 -2.22 -18.25
C GLN A 480 -25.00 -3.64 -18.70
N PHE A 481 -24.46 -3.77 -19.91
CA PHE A 481 -23.88 -5.02 -20.41
C PHE A 481 -22.71 -5.45 -19.49
N PRO A 482 -22.55 -6.75 -19.14
CA PRO A 482 -23.24 -7.93 -19.64
C PRO A 482 -24.43 -8.40 -18.77
N ASN A 483 -24.96 -7.55 -17.89
CA ASN A 483 -25.95 -7.98 -16.91
C ASN A 483 -27.30 -8.37 -17.53
N PHE A 484 -27.95 -9.37 -16.92
CA PHE A 484 -29.30 -9.81 -17.26
C PHE A 484 -29.99 -10.48 -16.07
N ASN A 485 -31.32 -10.42 -16.03
CA ASN A 485 -32.17 -11.08 -15.04
C ASN A 485 -33.21 -11.96 -15.73
N ILE A 486 -33.49 -13.16 -15.19
CA ILE A 486 -34.56 -14.06 -15.66
C ILE A 486 -35.56 -14.30 -14.52
N ASN A 487 -36.72 -13.63 -14.61
CA ASN A 487 -37.81 -13.78 -13.66
C ASN A 487 -38.78 -14.88 -14.14
N LYS A 488 -38.94 -15.93 -13.33
CA LYS A 488 -39.91 -17.02 -13.55
C LYS A 488 -41.22 -16.71 -12.82
N GLN A 489 -42.36 -16.90 -13.48
CA GLN A 489 -43.68 -16.72 -12.89
C GLN A 489 -44.50 -18.02 -12.98
N THR A 490 -45.08 -18.42 -11.84
CA THR A 490 -45.93 -19.60 -11.68
C THR A 490 -47.38 -19.19 -11.48
N GLY A 491 -48.28 -19.81 -12.24
CA GLY A 491 -49.73 -19.62 -12.13
C GLY A 491 -50.30 -18.30 -12.68
N THR A 492 -51.62 -18.19 -12.60
CA THR A 492 -52.48 -17.21 -13.30
C THR A 492 -52.50 -15.82 -12.67
N LYS A 493 -51.38 -15.33 -12.13
CA LYS A 493 -51.26 -13.91 -11.74
C LYS A 493 -51.17 -13.04 -13.00
N ASN A 494 -52.34 -12.64 -13.51
CA ASN A 494 -52.50 -11.71 -14.64
C ASN A 494 -51.94 -10.33 -14.30
N SER A 495 -50.63 -10.17 -14.44
CA SER A 495 -49.99 -8.88 -14.59
C SER A 495 -50.51 -8.23 -15.87
N HIS A 496 -51.46 -7.30 -15.72
CA HIS A 496 -52.00 -6.49 -16.82
C HIS A 496 -50.99 -5.44 -17.34
N HIS A 497 -49.78 -5.39 -16.80
CA HIS A 497 -48.72 -4.53 -17.27
C HIS A 497 -48.23 -4.92 -18.66
N LYS A 498 -48.16 -3.94 -19.56
CA LYS A 498 -47.56 -4.10 -20.89
C LYS A 498 -46.04 -4.29 -20.73
N SER A 499 -45.40 -4.96 -21.69
CA SER A 499 -43.97 -5.31 -21.62
C SER A 499 -43.06 -4.14 -21.23
N TYR A 500 -43.25 -2.97 -21.85
CA TYR A 500 -42.47 -1.75 -21.56
C TYR A 500 -42.64 -1.20 -20.14
N GLN A 501 -43.68 -1.60 -19.40
CA GLN A 501 -43.90 -1.22 -17.99
C GLN A 501 -43.18 -2.16 -17.02
N GLY A 502 -42.75 -3.35 -17.46
CA GLY A 502 -42.00 -4.32 -16.67
C GLY A 502 -40.50 -4.05 -16.59
N ILE A 503 -40.02 -2.90 -17.11
CA ILE A 503 -38.61 -2.52 -17.09
C ILE A 503 -38.24 -2.07 -15.67
N SER A 504 -37.47 -2.91 -14.96
CA SER A 504 -36.80 -2.49 -13.72
C SER A 504 -35.93 -1.26 -13.95
N LYS A 505 -36.10 -0.26 -13.07
CA LYS A 505 -35.27 0.93 -12.96
C LYS A 505 -34.24 0.73 -11.83
N PRO A 506 -33.06 1.37 -11.90
CA PRO A 506 -32.10 1.33 -10.81
C PRO A 506 -32.70 1.99 -9.57
N GLN A 507 -32.57 1.32 -8.42
CA GLN A 507 -32.82 1.92 -7.12
C GLN A 507 -31.50 2.57 -6.67
N HIS A 508 -31.48 3.90 -6.58
CA HIS A 508 -30.31 4.64 -6.13
C HIS A 508 -30.26 4.65 -4.60
N ASN A 509 -29.68 3.61 -4.00
CA ASN A 509 -29.29 3.62 -2.60
C ASN A 509 -28.07 4.53 -2.42
N LEU A 510 -28.15 5.51 -1.51
CA LEU A 510 -27.07 6.48 -1.26
C LEU A 510 -25.84 5.80 -0.63
N ALA A 511 -26.08 4.91 0.35
CA ALA A 511 -25.08 3.99 0.90
C ALA A 511 -24.31 3.17 -0.17
N GLU A 512 -25.00 2.53 -1.13
CA GLU A 512 -24.34 1.73 -2.19
C GLU A 512 -23.44 2.56 -3.12
N ASN A 513 -23.68 3.86 -3.21
CA ASN A 513 -22.84 4.78 -3.98
C ASN A 513 -21.71 5.40 -3.13
N GLY A 514 -21.61 5.06 -1.84
CA GLY A 514 -20.63 5.62 -0.92
C GLY A 514 -20.84 7.11 -0.65
N LEU A 515 -22.09 7.59 -0.68
CA LEU A 515 -22.40 9.02 -0.50
C LEU A 515 -22.87 9.39 0.92
N GLU A 516 -22.95 8.41 1.81
CA GLU A 516 -23.28 8.63 3.22
C GLU A 516 -22.02 8.77 4.07
N ASN A 517 -21.67 10.01 4.43
CA ASN A 517 -20.61 10.32 5.39
C ASN A 517 -21.06 9.95 6.82
N ASN A 518 -21.14 8.65 7.12
CA ASN A 518 -21.39 8.12 8.47
C ASN A 518 -20.13 8.26 9.34
N THR A 519 -19.75 9.49 9.63
CA THR A 519 -18.56 9.82 10.43
C THR A 519 -18.79 9.46 11.90
N GLU A 520 -18.08 8.43 12.40
CA GLU A 520 -18.13 8.04 13.80
C GLU A 520 -17.51 9.11 14.70
N ILE A 521 -18.29 9.58 15.68
CA ILE A 521 -17.79 10.51 16.70
C ILE A 521 -17.06 9.69 17.77
N ALA A 522 -15.74 9.82 17.82
CA ALA A 522 -14.92 9.23 18.88
C ALA A 522 -15.26 9.84 20.24
N ALA A 523 -15.19 9.03 21.31
CA ALA A 523 -15.36 9.52 22.68
C ALA A 523 -14.21 10.45 23.12
N ILE A 524 -13.02 10.28 22.55
CA ILE A 524 -11.80 11.06 22.83
C ILE A 524 -11.30 11.67 21.52
N ASN A 525 -11.24 13.01 21.48
CA ASN A 525 -10.83 13.80 20.31
C ASN A 525 -9.57 14.64 20.61
N THR A 526 -8.53 14.01 21.16
CA THR A 526 -7.24 14.65 21.47
C THR A 526 -6.25 14.47 20.32
N SER A 527 -6.12 15.48 19.45
CA SER A 527 -5.14 15.50 18.36
C SER A 527 -3.71 15.84 18.81
N HIS A 528 -3.53 16.28 20.06
CA HIS A 528 -2.28 16.74 20.65
C HIS A 528 -2.29 16.57 22.17
N PRO A 529 -1.11 16.53 22.84
CA PRO A 529 -1.02 16.47 24.30
C PRO A 529 -1.49 17.75 24.99
N ALA A 530 -2.09 17.61 26.18
CA ALA A 530 -2.55 18.72 27.00
C ALA A 530 -1.41 19.55 27.63
N THR A 531 -0.21 18.99 27.73
CA THR A 531 1.00 19.71 28.18
C THR A 531 1.95 19.93 27.01
N ARG A 532 2.70 21.03 27.01
CA ARG A 532 3.74 21.30 26.02
C ARG A 532 5.05 20.64 26.46
N LYS A 533 5.71 19.94 25.53
CA LYS A 533 7.01 19.30 25.75
C LYS A 533 8.04 20.29 26.34
N PRO A 534 8.88 19.88 27.31
CA PRO A 534 9.96 20.71 27.83
C PRO A 534 10.90 21.20 26.71
N ASP A 535 11.09 22.52 26.61
CA ASP A 535 12.09 23.10 25.71
C ASP A 535 13.49 22.72 26.19
N GLN A 536 14.29 22.04 25.34
CA GLN A 536 15.69 21.75 25.66
C GLN A 536 16.44 23.05 25.99
N LYS A 537 16.97 23.15 27.22
CA LYS A 537 17.96 24.18 27.57
C LYS A 537 19.23 23.94 26.76
N GLN A 538 19.36 24.61 25.62
CA GLN A 538 20.59 24.61 24.82
C GLN A 538 21.78 24.94 25.72
N SER A 539 22.64 23.95 25.92
CA SER A 539 23.89 24.08 26.66
C SER A 539 24.86 24.96 25.86
N LYS A 540 24.74 26.28 26.06
CA LYS A 540 25.75 27.24 25.61
C LYS A 540 27.10 26.74 26.09
N SER A 541 27.97 26.39 25.15
CA SER A 541 29.29 25.82 25.42
C SER A 541 30.08 26.74 26.35
N SER A 542 30.28 26.32 27.59
CA SER A 542 31.15 27.01 28.54
C SER A 542 32.58 26.96 28.00
N PRO A 543 33.29 28.10 27.91
CA PRO A 543 34.68 28.10 27.50
C PRO A 543 35.55 27.36 28.51
N SER A 544 36.61 26.71 28.01
CA SER A 544 37.38 25.70 28.74
C SER A 544 37.97 26.18 30.07
N PHE A 545 37.95 25.29 31.07
CA PHE A 545 38.56 25.45 32.39
C PHE A 545 40.10 25.33 32.34
N TRP A 546 40.77 26.22 31.60
CA TRP A 546 42.24 26.30 31.51
C TRP A 546 42.72 27.75 31.63
N GLY A 547 42.88 28.21 32.87
CA GLY A 547 43.34 29.57 33.20
C GLY A 547 43.64 29.78 34.69
N GLY A 548 44.03 28.72 35.41
CA GLY A 548 43.94 28.64 36.87
C GLY A 548 45.22 28.88 37.68
N ILE A 549 46.31 29.43 37.12
CA ILE A 549 47.53 29.75 37.87
C ILE A 549 48.14 31.07 37.40
N LYS A 550 47.83 32.20 38.09
CA LYS A 550 48.68 33.40 38.32
C LYS A 550 47.87 34.61 38.88
N SER A 551 47.42 34.54 40.13
CA SER A 551 46.94 35.73 40.90
C SER A 551 46.87 35.49 42.41
N ALA A 552 47.75 34.65 42.97
CA ALA A 552 47.84 34.38 44.41
C ALA A 552 48.90 35.27 45.10
N LEU A 553 48.88 36.57 44.83
CA LEU A 553 49.65 37.61 45.52
C LEU A 553 48.80 38.89 45.55
N GLY A 554 48.78 39.58 46.69
CA GLY A 554 47.74 40.54 47.03
C GLY A 554 47.91 41.98 46.52
N LEU A 555 47.08 42.86 47.10
CA LEU A 555 46.86 44.28 46.76
C LEU A 555 46.16 44.50 45.39
N GLY A 556 45.18 45.40 45.26
CA GLY A 556 44.49 46.21 46.28
C GLY A 556 43.56 47.26 45.65
N GLU A 557 42.59 47.77 46.42
CA GLU A 557 41.71 48.93 46.11
C GLU A 557 40.69 48.73 44.95
N LYS A 558 39.39 49.02 45.14
CA LYS A 558 38.64 50.28 44.85
C LYS A 558 38.62 50.68 43.36
N GLU A 559 37.54 51.20 42.76
CA GLU A 559 36.22 51.60 43.30
C GLU A 559 35.11 51.54 42.20
N ASP A 560 33.86 51.68 42.63
CA ASP A 560 32.63 52.10 41.92
C ASP A 560 32.35 51.80 40.42
N GLN A 561 31.27 51.01 40.24
CA GLN A 561 29.93 51.41 39.73
C GLN A 561 29.76 52.32 38.47
N PRO A 562 28.62 52.21 37.75
CA PRO A 562 28.60 52.43 36.29
C PRO A 562 27.74 53.60 35.80
N ASN A 563 27.81 53.91 34.50
CA ASN A 563 26.58 54.21 33.73
C ASN A 563 26.64 54.05 32.20
N LYS A 564 25.55 53.48 31.68
CA LYS A 564 24.76 53.82 30.47
C LYS A 564 25.40 54.60 29.30
N LYS A 565 25.12 54.04 28.10
CA LYS A 565 24.68 54.72 26.86
C LYS A 565 25.58 55.81 26.26
N GLN A 566 25.95 55.63 24.99
CA GLN A 566 25.14 56.19 23.89
C GLN A 566 25.50 55.53 22.54
N ALA A 567 24.66 55.75 21.52
CA ALA A 567 24.93 55.36 20.14
C ALA A 567 24.83 56.59 19.24
N ASN A 568 25.75 56.76 18.28
CA ASN A 568 25.37 57.28 16.97
C ASN A 568 26.41 57.03 15.86
N LYS A 569 25.89 56.48 14.76
CA LYS A 569 26.09 56.80 13.33
C LYS A 569 27.43 57.39 12.83
N ASN A 570 27.76 56.90 11.62
CA ASN A 570 28.55 57.55 10.55
C ASN A 570 30.09 57.57 10.73
N LYS A 571 30.91 57.58 9.66
CA LYS A 571 30.61 57.73 8.22
C LYS A 571 31.62 56.96 7.33
N ASN A 572 31.22 56.70 6.10
CA ASN A 572 31.98 56.03 5.03
C ASN A 572 33.46 56.43 4.90
N ARG A 573 34.31 55.48 4.47
CA ARG A 573 35.31 55.77 3.43
C ARG A 573 35.68 54.54 2.59
N ASN A 574 35.40 54.61 1.29
CA ASN A 574 35.89 53.65 0.30
C ASN A 574 37.43 53.69 0.21
N LYS A 575 38.05 52.52 -0.01
CA LYS A 575 39.25 52.44 -0.84
C LYS A 575 39.40 51.06 -1.46
N ASN A 576 39.19 50.97 -2.78
CA ASN A 576 39.58 49.81 -3.57
C ASN A 576 41.10 49.62 -3.52
N LYS A 577 41.54 48.35 -3.45
CA LYS A 577 42.72 47.91 -4.23
C LYS A 577 42.68 46.41 -4.49
N ASN A 578 42.52 46.04 -5.76
CA ASN A 578 42.85 44.71 -6.25
C ASN A 578 44.34 44.42 -6.01
N GLN A 579 44.68 43.17 -5.72
CA GLN A 579 45.84 42.55 -6.34
C GLN A 579 45.70 41.02 -6.42
N ASN A 580 45.61 40.51 -7.64
CA ASN A 580 45.75 39.09 -7.93
C ASN A 580 47.16 38.62 -7.55
N ARG A 581 47.28 37.37 -7.06
CA ARG A 581 48.48 36.56 -7.31
C ARG A 581 48.19 35.06 -7.28
N ASN A 582 47.96 34.50 -8.46
CA ASN A 582 48.09 33.06 -8.69
C ASN A 582 49.51 32.61 -8.32
N ARG A 583 49.63 31.45 -7.68
CA ARG A 583 50.83 30.61 -7.83
C ARG A 583 50.48 29.13 -7.64
N SER A 584 50.36 28.42 -8.77
CA SER A 584 50.37 26.96 -8.79
C SER A 584 51.72 26.43 -8.29
N ARG A 585 51.70 25.28 -7.61
CA ARG A 585 52.84 24.39 -7.54
C ARG A 585 52.39 22.94 -7.38
N ASN A 586 52.43 22.19 -8.48
CA ASN A 586 52.49 20.73 -8.43
C ASN A 586 53.73 20.31 -7.63
N ARG A 587 53.60 19.27 -6.81
CA ARG A 587 54.71 18.36 -6.52
C ARG A 587 54.18 16.95 -6.28
N SER A 588 54.23 16.13 -7.34
CA SER A 588 54.24 14.67 -7.17
C SER A 588 55.60 14.26 -6.59
N GLN A 589 55.60 13.32 -5.65
CA GLN A 589 56.76 12.47 -5.42
C GLN A 589 56.31 11.14 -4.83
N ASN A 590 56.57 10.04 -5.55
CA ASN A 590 56.46 8.69 -5.03
C ASN A 590 57.40 8.50 -3.83
N ASN A 591 57.08 7.54 -2.96
CA ASN A 591 58.11 6.62 -2.50
C ASN A 591 57.57 5.18 -2.41
N GLN A 592 58.44 4.19 -2.60
CA GLN A 592 58.11 2.77 -2.62
C GLN A 592 58.70 2.04 -1.40
N GLY A 593 58.25 0.80 -1.18
CA GLY A 593 58.79 -0.13 -0.18
C GLY A 593 57.90 -0.25 1.07
N ASN A 594 57.65 -1.44 1.61
CA ASN A 594 58.50 -2.64 1.55
C ASN A 594 57.72 -3.96 1.31
N GLN A 595 58.42 -5.01 0.90
CA GLN A 595 57.89 -6.39 0.78
C GLN A 595 58.76 -7.40 1.54
N GLY A 596 58.12 -8.40 2.15
CA GLY A 596 58.73 -9.61 2.72
C GLY A 596 57.64 -10.41 3.46
N ASN A 597 57.34 -11.67 3.12
CA ASN A 597 58.12 -12.91 3.27
C ASN A 597 58.50 -13.23 4.74
N GLN A 598 58.32 -14.45 5.27
CA GLN A 598 58.02 -15.72 4.59
C GLN A 598 57.32 -16.80 5.45
N ASN A 599 56.76 -17.79 4.75
CA ASN A 599 56.18 -19.06 5.22
C ASN A 599 57.04 -19.89 6.20
N ASN A 600 56.37 -20.65 7.08
CA ASN A 600 56.40 -22.12 7.17
C ASN A 600 55.27 -22.60 8.13
N LYS A 601 54.43 -23.60 7.79
CA LYS A 601 54.64 -25.08 7.79
C LYS A 601 54.97 -25.66 9.18
N ALA A 602 54.38 -26.77 9.64
CA ALA A 602 53.26 -27.58 9.12
C ALA A 602 52.78 -28.63 10.17
N GLN A 603 51.78 -29.43 9.77
CA GLN A 603 51.37 -30.76 10.29
C GLN A 603 50.31 -30.83 11.41
N ASN A 604 49.52 -31.91 11.59
CA ASN A 604 48.99 -32.98 10.68
C ASN A 604 48.19 -33.98 11.55
N LYS A 605 46.93 -34.34 11.21
CA LYS A 605 46.39 -35.71 11.38
C LYS A 605 45.06 -35.92 10.66
N GLN A 606 44.75 -37.19 10.38
CA GLN A 606 43.64 -37.68 9.55
C GLN A 606 42.75 -38.68 10.34
N ARG A 607 41.75 -39.25 9.64
CA ARG A 607 41.00 -40.52 9.91
C ARG A 607 39.81 -40.42 10.88
N GLN A 608 38.72 -41.18 10.72
CA GLN A 608 38.22 -42.00 9.59
C GLN A 608 36.70 -42.29 9.76
N LYS A 609 36.02 -42.74 8.70
CA LYS A 609 34.71 -43.43 8.80
C LYS A 609 34.90 -44.92 9.12
N PRO A 610 33.91 -45.57 9.75
CA PRO A 610 33.48 -46.92 9.36
C PRO A 610 32.00 -46.97 8.92
N LYS A 611 31.50 -48.20 8.65
CA LYS A 611 30.17 -48.52 8.11
C LYS A 611 29.65 -49.84 8.73
N GLN A 612 28.33 -50.05 8.65
CA GLN A 612 27.60 -51.33 8.66
C GLN A 612 27.40 -52.15 9.96
N ASN A 613 26.12 -52.58 10.10
CA ASN A 613 25.57 -53.79 10.76
C ASN A 613 25.78 -53.93 12.30
N SER A 614 24.89 -54.59 13.07
CA SER A 614 23.94 -55.67 12.74
C SER A 614 22.59 -55.60 13.48
N GLN A 615 21.64 -56.40 12.97
CA GLN A 615 20.49 -57.12 13.58
C GLN A 615 20.40 -57.20 15.13
N ASP A 616 19.22 -57.29 15.77
CA ASP A 616 18.25 -58.39 15.56
C ASP A 616 16.75 -58.12 15.96
N ARG A 617 15.87 -59.06 15.56
CA ARG A 617 14.55 -59.58 16.05
C ARG A 617 13.73 -58.89 17.18
N SER A 618 12.40 -59.09 17.35
CA SER A 618 11.43 -60.03 16.73
C SER A 618 9.93 -59.66 16.86
N LYS A 619 9.17 -59.93 15.78
CA LYS A 619 7.83 -60.58 15.62
C LYS A 619 6.85 -60.79 16.81
N SER A 620 5.60 -60.33 16.62
CA SER A 620 4.31 -61.07 16.68
C SER A 620 3.21 -60.16 16.04
N GLN A 621 2.15 -60.50 15.30
CA GLN A 621 1.18 -61.63 15.22
C GLN A 621 0.19 -61.68 16.41
N ASN A 622 -1.15 -61.76 16.28
CA ASN A 622 -2.11 -61.66 15.15
C ASN A 622 -3.34 -60.80 15.64
N ASN A 623 -4.51 -60.58 15.00
CA ASN A 623 -5.26 -61.04 13.79
C ASN A 623 -6.04 -59.80 13.22
N THR A 624 -6.73 -59.70 12.05
CA THR A 624 -7.27 -60.58 10.97
C THR A 624 -8.79 -60.84 10.99
N GLN A 625 -9.60 -59.94 10.42
CA GLN A 625 -10.83 -60.18 9.60
C GLN A 625 -11.21 -58.86 8.88
N GLN A 626 -11.25 -58.70 7.55
CA GLN A 626 -12.00 -59.39 6.48
C GLN A 626 -13.49 -58.98 6.43
N ASN A 627 -14.05 -58.57 5.29
CA ASN A 627 -14.24 -59.43 4.10
C ASN A 627 -13.78 -58.88 2.72
N LYS A 628 -13.88 -59.74 1.69
CA LYS A 628 -13.21 -59.64 0.37
C LYS A 628 -14.13 -59.33 -0.84
N PRO A 629 -13.54 -58.93 -1.99
CA PRO A 629 -14.07 -59.11 -3.35
C PRO A 629 -13.54 -60.39 -4.05
N GLN A 630 -14.22 -60.81 -5.13
CA GLN A 630 -13.90 -61.90 -6.09
C GLN A 630 -14.68 -61.65 -7.41
N GLU A 631 -14.34 -62.13 -8.61
CA GLU A 631 -13.07 -62.59 -9.20
C GLU A 631 -13.16 -62.50 -10.76
N GLN A 632 -12.11 -62.88 -11.50
CA GLN A 632 -11.97 -62.76 -12.98
C GLN A 632 -12.00 -64.16 -13.67
N PRO A 633 -11.82 -64.41 -15.02
CA PRO A 633 -10.86 -63.72 -15.93
C PRO A 633 -11.05 -63.78 -17.50
N LYS A 634 -9.99 -63.35 -18.22
CA LYS A 634 -9.49 -63.74 -19.59
C LYS A 634 -10.15 -63.21 -20.89
N ASN A 635 -9.43 -62.33 -21.60
CA ASN A 635 -8.56 -62.69 -22.75
C ASN A 635 -7.69 -61.51 -23.27
N ALA A 636 -6.54 -61.83 -23.90
CA ALA A 636 -5.50 -60.96 -24.52
C ALA A 636 -4.53 -61.86 -25.33
N PRO A 637 -3.39 -61.43 -25.97
CA PRO A 637 -2.78 -60.11 -26.26
C PRO A 637 -2.56 -59.95 -27.83
N PRO A 638 -1.54 -59.27 -28.47
CA PRO A 638 -0.38 -58.48 -28.00
C PRO A 638 -0.02 -57.14 -28.73
N GLN A 639 1.12 -56.58 -28.28
CA GLN A 639 1.90 -55.37 -28.65
C GLN A 639 2.78 -55.57 -29.94
N PRO A 640 3.61 -54.60 -30.49
CA PRO A 640 4.57 -53.74 -29.76
C PRO A 640 5.14 -52.38 -30.34
N GLN A 641 5.81 -51.63 -29.43
CA GLN A 641 7.09 -50.87 -29.52
C GLN A 641 7.45 -49.80 -30.61
N ALA A 642 7.57 -48.53 -30.16
CA ALA A 642 8.79 -47.72 -29.92
C ALA A 642 9.90 -47.37 -30.98
N GLN A 643 10.50 -46.18 -30.75
CA GLN A 643 11.88 -45.68 -31.08
C GLN A 643 12.27 -45.04 -32.46
N SER A 644 12.28 -43.69 -32.43
CA SER A 644 13.41 -42.75 -32.74
C SER A 644 14.16 -42.64 -34.10
N LYS A 645 14.37 -41.36 -34.46
CA LYS A 645 15.59 -40.69 -35.03
C LYS A 645 15.79 -40.43 -36.55
N GLU A 646 16.15 -39.16 -36.80
CA GLU A 646 17.12 -38.61 -37.78
C GLU A 646 16.76 -38.27 -39.25
N LYS A 647 17.70 -37.54 -39.87
CA LYS A 647 17.66 -36.63 -41.04
C LYS A 647 18.09 -37.37 -42.34
N PRO A 648 17.99 -36.84 -43.60
CA PRO A 648 18.39 -35.47 -43.98
C PRO A 648 17.71 -34.77 -45.20
N GLN A 649 18.36 -33.67 -45.61
CA GLN A 649 18.08 -32.68 -46.66
C GLN A 649 17.91 -33.27 -48.09
N SER A 650 17.27 -32.59 -49.06
CA SER A 650 18.01 -31.66 -49.94
C SER A 650 17.18 -30.83 -50.95
N LYS A 651 17.86 -29.77 -51.41
CA LYS A 651 17.59 -28.79 -52.49
C LYS A 651 17.07 -29.47 -53.79
N ALA A 652 16.38 -28.81 -54.73
CA ALA A 652 16.35 -27.39 -55.11
C ALA A 652 14.94 -27.01 -55.69
N LYS A 653 14.66 -25.94 -56.47
CA LYS A 653 15.50 -24.93 -57.18
C LYS A 653 14.83 -23.53 -57.22
N SER A 654 14.64 -22.92 -58.39
CA SER A 654 14.30 -21.49 -58.58
C SER A 654 13.74 -21.17 -59.98
N THR A 655 12.84 -20.18 -60.07
CA THR A 655 12.70 -19.29 -61.25
C THR A 655 12.07 -17.95 -60.85
N GLU A 656 12.53 -16.85 -61.46
CA GLU A 656 12.00 -15.49 -61.23
C GLU A 656 11.15 -14.99 -62.41
N ARG A 657 10.20 -14.07 -62.18
CA ARG A 657 9.96 -12.87 -63.03
C ARG A 657 8.91 -11.87 -62.47
N LYS A 658 9.43 -10.79 -61.89
CA LYS A 658 9.09 -9.34 -62.04
C LYS A 658 7.65 -8.84 -62.39
N VAL A 659 7.27 -7.73 -61.71
CA VAL A 659 6.34 -6.63 -62.13
C VAL A 659 4.82 -6.97 -61.98
N SER A 660 3.87 -6.09 -61.57
CA SER A 660 3.78 -4.60 -61.44
C SER A 660 2.94 -4.11 -60.22
N LYS A 661 2.97 -2.79 -59.93
CA LYS A 661 2.07 -2.07 -58.98
C LYS A 661 0.84 -1.42 -59.66
N PRO A 662 -0.22 -1.15 -58.89
CA PRO A 662 -1.01 0.10 -58.90
C PRO A 662 -0.79 0.89 -57.56
N LYS A 663 -0.73 2.23 -57.42
CA LYS A 663 -1.44 3.40 -58.00
C LYS A 663 -2.95 3.30 -57.76
N THR A 664 -3.60 3.97 -56.79
CA THR A 664 -3.57 5.39 -56.34
C THR A 664 -3.74 6.44 -57.44
N GLU A 665 -4.97 6.97 -57.53
CA GLU A 665 -5.34 8.22 -58.19
C GLU A 665 -5.95 9.21 -57.17
N LYS A 666 -6.13 10.47 -57.57
CA LYS A 666 -6.44 11.62 -56.68
C LYS A 666 -6.95 12.81 -57.51
N LYS A 667 -7.39 13.90 -56.84
CA LYS A 667 -7.74 15.25 -57.37
C LYS A 667 -9.14 15.33 -58.04
N PRO A 668 -9.73 16.54 -58.23
CA PRO A 668 -9.16 17.89 -58.14
C PRO A 668 -9.50 18.71 -56.89
N ASN A 669 -9.04 19.97 -56.89
CA ASN A 669 -9.02 20.95 -55.81
C ASN A 669 -9.19 22.35 -56.43
N THR A 670 -9.94 23.25 -55.80
CA THR A 670 -10.12 24.66 -56.23
C THR A 670 -9.98 25.61 -55.05
N GLN A 671 -9.50 26.82 -55.31
CA GLN A 671 -9.24 27.87 -54.30
C GLN A 671 -9.92 29.19 -54.67
N SER A 672 -9.93 30.09 -53.67
CA SER A 672 -9.92 31.56 -53.75
C SER A 672 -11.27 32.31 -53.75
N GLY A 673 -11.32 33.43 -53.00
CA GLY A 673 -12.37 34.45 -53.11
C GLY A 673 -12.86 35.12 -51.81
N ASN A 674 -12.14 36.14 -51.33
CA ASN A 674 -12.64 37.41 -50.74
C ASN A 674 -13.62 37.50 -49.54
N THR A 675 -13.26 38.40 -48.58
CA THR A 675 -14.02 39.49 -47.89
C THR A 675 -15.51 39.29 -47.49
N THR A 676 -16.03 39.79 -46.34
CA THR A 676 -15.73 41.08 -45.65
C THR A 676 -16.25 41.10 -44.19
N LYS A 677 -15.80 42.08 -43.36
CA LYS A 677 -16.47 42.58 -42.12
C LYS A 677 -17.86 43.19 -42.44
N PRO A 678 -18.84 43.34 -41.50
CA PRO A 678 -18.72 43.97 -40.15
C PRO A 678 -19.32 43.12 -38.99
N GLU A 679 -19.26 43.43 -37.69
CA GLU A 679 -18.88 44.62 -36.89
C GLU A 679 -19.94 45.74 -36.67
N THR A 680 -20.92 45.47 -35.80
CA THR A 680 -21.75 46.49 -35.12
C THR A 680 -21.89 46.19 -33.63
N LYS A 681 -21.94 47.24 -32.80
CA LYS A 681 -22.12 47.19 -31.33
C LYS A 681 -23.61 47.10 -30.93
N PRO A 682 -23.93 46.70 -29.68
CA PRO A 682 -25.29 46.82 -29.13
C PRO A 682 -25.58 48.26 -28.68
N GLU A 683 -26.85 48.66 -28.68
CA GLU A 683 -27.31 49.85 -27.96
C GLU A 683 -28.74 49.69 -27.40
N ASN A 684 -29.01 50.49 -26.37
CA ASN A 684 -30.03 50.34 -25.34
C ASN A 684 -31.52 50.45 -25.77
N GLY A 685 -32.38 49.78 -25.00
CA GLY A 685 -33.30 50.54 -24.12
C GLY A 685 -34.81 50.26 -24.18
N ASN A 686 -35.45 50.45 -23.02
CA ASN A 686 -36.91 50.55 -22.79
C ASN A 686 -37.77 49.28 -23.05
N LYS A 687 -38.96 49.13 -22.45
CA LYS A 687 -39.49 49.48 -21.10
C LYS A 687 -40.92 48.89 -21.01
N SER A 688 -41.30 48.38 -19.83
CA SER A 688 -42.66 47.87 -19.53
C SER A 688 -43.09 46.65 -20.37
N GLU A 689 -44.06 45.83 -19.95
CA GLU A 689 -44.85 45.83 -18.69
C GLU A 689 -44.49 44.61 -17.81
#